data_AF-A0A078ARQ2-F1
#
_entry.id   AF-A0A078ARQ2-F1
#
_cell.length_a   1.000
_cell.length_b   1.000
_cell.length_c   1.000
_cell.angle_alpha   90.00
_cell.angle_beta   90.00
_cell.angle_gamma   90.00
#
_symmetry.space_group_name_H-M   'P 1'
#
loop_
_entity.id
_entity.type
_entity.pdbx_description
1 polymer ?
#
loop_
_entity_poly.entity_id
_entity_poly.type
_entity_poly.pdbx_seq_one_letter_code
_entity_poly.pdbx_strand_id
1 'polypeptide(L)'
;MIKYRQAFTKCSTVKKAICVIRQVKQSFELQAFEKLKINDKYVLSEDVVEIKQNDKIQFLCDSNCSIPHLFHLIISELNKNKQEKFPYPKEKVYQPILGKKKDLKINEIRDPKNWIQHHPWTKEEKRSLKRIILMFGYDRWSKMRSISKHSDKLIFKKDHNEIRAYANYFISLIVDCLSHDNDNKELIKKLLSMVQVKEQDVKVDASASDFGDSFSQMAKNWGKRLVLINNIVDLVRRYKNQQAKFQSLPHFNQDQRLQKLYKTNINLLNFLSQEQLSPARPALVWTRRHDVDLIMGSFDYGYANYEAILKSKTLIFEDTSQGKFKSNMMTKRIKYVMKQVLLFLKSNHNKYDFERTDHVKEASGFSLLEKNTLYEILINYGVPVISNDDPKDDYELLKVLLVKHVKGIDADVNLGPDSVKPLEKFIQQLNIMSTKIMKDYQKPVAEILAQWKEEDQSGEESSEKEEQKGENGEVIPKKEEEVNDFKIDKQRIKAAHEYEKTCQRLVYDPDGDGFNFGYERALYFKVRTNMFKLIRKEIMAQNFRLYEQCLENLAQILRDEKEKQLTKLPDEWICDKHDRHLLKAVSDQGLPFLNKMKENTDYGFENINVPRKRLQKRLEYLCLFFKEQLLKLRKNNPSLRGADLSTGQTQIDPRKKFTKIEVERDEYGNIKYPIIVSPTLQILNLGIIEFEKPFYHSEKNFFPIGFKSLRDYTSMVRPGERCQYICEILDGGPKPLFKVTCSEDPQNPLIRDSSSGVWIDICKKINEIQGNKRTNVTVSGPDRYGLAEPGVNQLLQCLANADKCVKYKFIY
;
A
#
# COMPACT_ATOMS: atom_id res chain seq x y z
N MET A 1 19.34 56.91 33.86
CA MET A 1 20.15 56.01 34.74
C MET A 1 19.25 54.87 35.23
N ILE A 2 19.26 53.71 34.58
CA ILE A 2 18.57 52.51 35.08
C ILE A 2 19.56 51.78 36.01
N LYS A 3 19.42 52.01 37.32
CA LYS A 3 20.21 51.36 38.38
C LYS A 3 19.59 50.03 38.84
N TYR A 4 19.25 49.10 37.93
CA TYR A 4 19.02 47.70 38.32
C TYR A 4 19.33 46.78 37.12
N ARG A 5 20.58 46.30 37.05
CA ARG A 5 20.93 45.13 36.23
C ARG A 5 20.70 43.88 37.07
N GLN A 6 19.60 43.17 36.84
CA GLN A 6 19.45 41.80 37.32
C GLN A 6 19.57 40.85 36.12
N ALA A 7 20.75 40.26 35.96
CA ALA A 7 21.01 39.26 34.94
C ALA A 7 20.40 37.92 35.38
N PHE A 8 19.28 37.52 34.76
CA PHE A 8 18.61 36.25 35.11
C PHE A 8 19.12 35.02 34.35
N THR A 9 20.12 35.14 33.47
CA THR A 9 20.62 33.99 32.72
C THR A 9 22.13 34.02 32.52
N LYS A 10 22.85 33.02 33.07
CA LYS A 10 24.25 32.70 32.78
C LYS A 10 24.40 32.01 31.40
N CYS A 11 23.75 32.52 30.37
CA CYS A 11 23.87 31.97 29.02
C CYS A 11 25.04 32.68 28.31
N SER A 12 26.14 31.97 28.05
CA SER A 12 27.38 32.54 27.48
C SER A 12 27.24 32.95 26.01
N THR A 13 26.18 32.51 25.33
CA THR A 13 25.92 32.76 23.90
C THR A 13 24.97 33.93 23.65
N VAL A 14 24.32 34.46 24.69
CA VAL A 14 23.49 35.67 24.60
C VAL A 14 24.41 36.89 24.73
N LYS A 15 24.49 37.74 23.70
CA LYS A 15 25.36 38.94 23.69
C LYS A 15 25.02 39.85 24.88
N LYS A 16 26.04 40.50 25.46
CA LYS A 16 25.90 41.33 26.69
C LYS A 16 25.01 42.58 26.51
N ALA A 17 24.73 42.99 25.28
CA ALA A 17 23.82 44.09 24.94
C ALA A 17 23.05 43.73 23.65
N ILE A 18 21.71 43.69 23.73
CA ILE A 18 20.82 43.20 22.65
C ILE A 18 19.77 44.25 22.27
N CYS A 19 19.41 45.14 23.20
CA CYS A 19 18.53 46.27 22.95
C CYS A 19 18.79 47.40 23.96
N VAL A 20 18.37 48.61 23.64
CA VAL A 20 18.35 49.77 24.56
C VAL A 20 16.93 50.28 24.67
N ILE A 21 16.48 50.55 25.89
CA ILE A 21 15.19 51.17 26.16
C ILE A 21 15.41 52.63 26.53
N ARG A 22 14.71 53.54 25.86
CA ARG A 22 14.74 54.98 26.11
C ARG A 22 13.33 55.45 26.46
N GLN A 23 13.23 56.41 27.36
CA GLN A 23 11.97 57.09 27.62
C GLN A 23 11.91 58.31 26.69
N VAL A 24 10.85 58.41 25.90
CA VAL A 24 10.60 59.54 25.00
C VAL A 24 9.23 60.12 25.37
N LYS A 25 9.21 61.31 25.99
CA LYS A 25 7.99 61.93 26.52
C LYS A 25 7.23 60.99 27.49
N GLN A 26 5.99 60.62 27.16
CA GLN A 26 5.12 59.73 27.94
C GLN A 26 5.19 58.25 27.51
N SER A 27 6.05 57.91 26.53
CA SER A 27 6.20 56.54 26.04
C SER A 27 7.62 55.99 26.24
N PHE A 28 7.75 54.67 26.16
CA PHE A 28 9.02 53.97 26.21
C PHE A 28 9.28 53.35 24.85
N GLU A 29 10.47 53.55 24.32
CA GLU A 29 10.91 53.03 23.03
C GLU A 29 12.05 52.04 23.25
N LEU A 30 11.96 50.89 22.58
CA LEU A 30 12.99 49.86 22.55
C LEU A 30 13.67 49.88 21.19
N GLN A 31 14.96 50.16 21.16
CA GLN A 31 15.81 50.01 19.98
C GLN A 31 16.53 48.65 20.07
N ALA A 32 16.24 47.74 19.13
CA ALA A 32 16.89 46.44 19.06
C ALA A 32 18.21 46.54 18.28
N PHE A 33 19.27 45.87 18.74
CA PHE A 33 20.55 45.75 18.01
C PHE A 33 20.75 44.35 17.41
N GLU A 34 19.85 43.42 17.71
CA GLU A 34 19.85 42.02 17.31
C GLU A 34 18.39 41.51 17.29
N LYS A 35 18.11 40.39 16.61
CA LYS A 35 16.74 39.86 16.46
C LYS A 35 16.14 39.43 17.80
N LEU A 36 14.97 39.99 18.13
CA LEU A 36 14.20 39.65 19.32
C LEU A 36 12.70 39.59 19.00
N LYS A 37 11.88 39.10 19.93
CA LYS A 37 10.42 39.17 19.82
C LYS A 37 9.81 40.03 20.90
N ILE A 38 8.76 40.78 20.56
CA ILE A 38 7.88 41.47 21.50
C ILE A 38 6.46 40.95 21.30
N ASN A 39 5.84 40.37 22.34
CA ASN A 39 4.51 39.76 22.27
C ASN A 39 4.34 38.83 21.04
N ASP A 40 5.32 37.97 20.82
CA ASP A 40 5.43 37.03 19.69
C ASP A 40 5.67 37.63 18.29
N LYS A 41 5.78 38.95 18.15
CA LYS A 41 6.15 39.63 16.90
C LYS A 41 7.66 39.82 16.82
N TYR A 42 8.26 39.50 15.67
CA TYR A 42 9.68 39.72 15.43
C TYR A 42 9.99 41.20 15.26
N VAL A 43 11.06 41.65 15.90
CA VAL A 43 11.65 42.99 15.75
C VAL A 43 13.04 42.80 15.16
N LEU A 44 13.33 43.50 14.06
CA LEU A 44 14.60 43.39 13.35
C LEU A 44 15.67 44.25 14.02
N SER A 45 16.92 43.99 13.63
CA SER A 45 18.07 44.80 14.03
C SER A 45 17.85 46.25 13.60
N GLU A 46 18.02 47.20 14.51
CA GLU A 46 17.88 48.67 14.36
C GLU A 46 16.45 49.23 14.42
N ASP A 47 15.42 48.39 14.50
CA ASP A 47 14.04 48.85 14.68
C ASP A 47 13.85 49.53 16.06
N VAL A 48 13.15 50.67 16.05
CA VAL A 48 12.66 51.35 17.25
C VAL A 48 11.18 51.04 17.41
N VAL A 49 10.82 50.36 18.50
CA VAL A 49 9.46 49.91 18.78
C VAL A 49 8.97 50.49 20.09
N GLU A 50 7.79 51.10 20.08
CA GLU A 50 7.12 51.56 21.29
C GLU A 50 6.66 50.34 22.12
N ILE A 51 7.02 50.33 23.41
CA ILE A 51 6.77 49.23 24.34
C ILE A 51 5.81 49.67 25.46
N LYS A 52 4.89 48.79 25.81
CA LYS A 52 3.83 49.01 26.80
C LYS A 52 4.05 48.16 28.05
N GLN A 53 3.30 48.51 29.10
CA GLN A 53 3.30 47.76 30.36
C GLN A 53 2.91 46.29 30.11
N ASN A 54 3.71 45.36 30.65
CA ASN A 54 3.57 43.90 30.52
C ASN A 54 3.91 43.29 29.16
N ASP A 55 4.54 44.05 28.26
CA ASP A 55 5.08 43.48 27.02
C ASP A 55 6.12 42.38 27.32
N LYS A 56 5.99 41.27 26.58
CA LYS A 56 6.86 40.10 26.70
C LYS A 56 7.98 40.19 25.68
N ILE A 57 9.21 40.36 26.16
CA ILE A 57 10.40 40.43 25.31
C ILE A 57 11.11 39.09 25.34
N GLN A 58 11.25 38.44 24.18
CA GLN A 58 11.97 37.18 24.03
C GLN A 58 13.27 37.40 23.26
N PHE A 59 14.40 37.06 23.89
CA PHE A 59 15.69 37.05 23.21
C PHE A 59 15.93 35.70 22.54
N LEU A 60 16.30 35.73 21.27
CA LEU A 60 16.59 34.55 20.48
C LEU A 60 18.05 34.16 20.74
N CYS A 61 18.30 32.87 20.99
CA CYS A 61 19.62 32.33 21.28
C CYS A 61 19.92 31.21 20.27
N ASP A 62 21.13 31.22 19.70
CA ASP A 62 21.54 30.27 18.65
C ASP A 62 21.83 28.86 19.18
N SER A 63 21.91 28.69 20.50
CA SER A 63 22.04 27.38 21.14
C SER A 63 20.66 26.82 21.43
N ASN A 64 20.44 25.50 21.24
CA ASN A 64 19.22 24.77 21.62
C ASN A 64 18.99 24.81 23.16
N CYS A 65 18.74 25.98 23.72
CA CYS A 65 18.45 26.18 25.13
C CYS A 65 17.05 25.64 25.41
N SER A 66 16.95 24.80 26.43
CA SER A 66 15.72 24.16 26.87
C SER A 66 14.70 25.13 27.50
N ILE A 67 15.11 26.38 27.76
CA ILE A 67 14.27 27.43 28.35
C ILE A 67 14.38 28.69 27.46
N PRO A 68 13.25 29.25 26.98
CA PRO A 68 13.26 30.49 26.22
C PRO A 68 13.66 31.68 27.11
N HIS A 69 14.53 32.56 26.62
CA HIS A 69 14.96 33.77 27.31
C HIS A 69 13.86 34.85 27.27
N LEU A 70 12.77 34.63 28.02
CA LEU A 70 11.60 35.49 28.09
C LEU A 70 11.69 36.44 29.29
N PHE A 71 11.51 37.74 29.04
CA PHE A 71 11.51 38.80 30.04
C PHE A 71 10.19 39.56 29.99
N HIS A 72 9.64 39.86 31.17
CA HIS A 72 8.44 40.69 31.29
C HIS A 72 8.86 42.11 31.61
N LEU A 73 8.47 43.07 30.77
CA LEU A 73 8.77 44.47 30.99
C LEU A 73 7.77 45.07 31.98
N ILE A 74 8.26 45.56 33.12
CA ILE A 74 7.49 46.32 34.10
C ILE A 74 8.01 47.75 34.10
N ILE A 75 7.24 48.65 33.49
CA ILE A 75 7.44 50.09 33.47
C ILE A 75 6.73 50.65 34.72
N SER A 76 7.50 50.99 35.76
CA SER A 76 6.94 51.70 36.91
C SER A 76 6.85 53.18 36.56
N GLU A 77 5.64 53.74 36.53
CA GLU A 77 5.50 55.20 36.60
C GLU A 77 6.11 55.66 37.94
N LEU A 78 7.06 56.59 37.87
CA LEU A 78 7.69 57.19 39.05
C LEU A 78 6.70 58.17 39.70
N ASN A 79 5.66 57.66 40.34
CA ASN A 79 4.93 58.42 41.35
C ASN A 79 5.63 58.24 42.70
N LYS A 80 6.31 59.32 43.10
CA LYS A 80 6.89 59.49 44.43
C LYS A 80 5.79 59.29 45.47
N ASN A 81 6.13 58.59 46.56
CA ASN A 81 5.38 58.45 47.81
C ASN A 81 4.41 57.25 47.93
N LYS A 82 4.98 56.05 48.07
CA LYS A 82 4.84 55.16 49.25
C LYS A 82 5.44 53.80 48.90
N GLN A 83 6.28 53.27 49.79
CA GLN A 83 6.77 51.90 49.72
C GLN A 83 5.62 50.94 50.03
N GLU A 84 4.85 50.56 49.02
CA GLU A 84 3.99 49.39 49.10
C GLU A 84 4.67 48.23 48.35
N LYS A 85 4.97 47.16 49.09
CA LYS A 85 5.37 45.88 48.51
C LYS A 85 4.17 45.32 47.74
N PHE A 86 4.15 45.50 46.43
CA PHE A 86 3.20 44.79 45.57
C PHE A 86 3.48 43.27 45.64
N PRO A 87 2.49 42.43 45.98
CA PRO A 87 2.65 40.99 45.90
C PRO A 87 2.68 40.61 44.42
N TYR A 88 3.83 40.10 43.96
CA TYR A 88 3.89 39.40 42.68
C TYR A 88 2.83 38.29 42.64
N PRO A 89 2.00 38.18 41.59
CA PRO A 89 1.33 36.94 41.30
C PRO A 89 2.45 35.94 41.01
N LYS A 90 2.67 34.99 41.92
CA LYS A 90 3.52 33.83 41.66
C LYS A 90 2.80 32.95 40.62
N GLU A 91 2.84 33.34 39.35
CA GLU A 91 2.74 32.34 38.29
C GLU A 91 3.96 31.43 38.44
N LYS A 92 3.73 30.23 38.98
CA LYS A 92 4.70 29.16 38.94
C LYS A 92 4.98 28.87 37.47
N VAL A 93 6.10 29.41 37.00
CA VAL A 93 6.81 28.96 35.81
C VAL A 93 6.77 27.43 35.82
N TYR A 94 6.12 26.85 34.81
CA TYR A 94 6.12 25.42 34.58
C TYR A 94 7.58 24.96 34.42
N GLN A 95 8.11 24.32 35.46
CA GLN A 95 9.29 23.48 35.33
C GLN A 95 8.82 22.07 34.97
N PRO A 96 9.21 21.50 33.82
CA PRO A 96 9.31 20.06 33.74
C PRO A 96 10.28 19.63 34.85
N ILE A 97 9.92 18.62 35.63
CA ILE A 97 10.84 17.94 36.54
C ILE A 97 11.86 17.19 35.65
N LEU A 98 12.79 17.93 35.05
CA LEU A 98 13.89 17.41 34.22
C LEU A 98 15.26 17.73 34.80
N GLY A 99 15.32 18.34 35.99
CA GLY A 99 16.52 18.42 36.81
C GLY A 99 16.24 17.81 38.17
N LYS A 100 16.82 16.63 38.44
CA LYS A 100 16.60 15.76 39.62
C LYS A 100 15.34 14.88 39.51
N LYS A 101 15.47 13.72 38.86
CA LYS A 101 14.57 12.58 39.09
C LYS A 101 14.64 12.21 40.58
N LYS A 102 13.72 12.72 41.39
CA LYS A 102 13.16 11.88 42.46
C LYS A 102 12.28 10.86 41.75
N ASP A 103 12.44 9.58 42.06
CA ASP A 103 11.51 8.55 41.60
C ASP A 103 10.09 8.98 42.01
N LEU A 104 9.27 9.32 41.03
CA LEU A 104 7.88 9.72 41.22
C LEU A 104 7.17 8.54 41.89
N LYS A 105 6.84 8.67 43.17
CA LYS A 105 6.17 7.61 43.93
C LYS A 105 4.70 7.60 43.51
N ILE A 106 4.19 6.44 43.08
CA ILE A 106 2.79 6.25 42.65
C ILE A 106 1.79 6.79 43.68
N ASN A 107 2.14 6.71 44.96
CA ASN A 107 1.33 7.20 46.08
C ASN A 107 1.11 8.73 46.03
N GLU A 108 2.07 9.50 45.49
CA GLU A 108 1.95 10.96 45.35
C GLU A 108 0.96 11.37 44.24
N ILE A 109 0.67 10.46 43.29
CA ILE A 109 -0.36 10.67 42.26
C ILE A 109 -1.77 10.48 42.84
N ARG A 110 -1.91 9.57 43.82
CA ARG A 110 -3.22 9.17 44.36
C ARG A 110 -3.67 10.02 45.53
N ASP A 111 -2.72 10.48 46.35
CA ASP A 111 -3.01 11.30 47.52
C ASP A 111 -2.18 12.59 47.49
N PRO A 112 -2.59 13.58 46.69
CA PRO A 112 -1.91 14.86 46.63
C PRO A 112 -2.06 15.61 47.96
N LYS A 113 -0.92 16.02 48.54
CA LYS A 113 -0.85 16.66 49.87
C LYS A 113 -1.69 17.94 49.99
N ASN A 114 -1.84 18.71 48.90
CA ASN A 114 -2.59 19.95 48.83
C ASN A 114 -3.60 19.88 47.67
N TRP A 115 -4.77 19.28 47.91
CA TRP A 115 -5.75 19.03 46.84
C TRP A 115 -6.85 20.09 46.78
N ILE A 116 -7.37 20.28 45.56
CA ILE A 116 -8.46 21.23 45.28
C ILE A 116 -9.76 20.43 45.11
N GLN A 117 -10.86 20.92 45.69
CA GLN A 117 -12.19 20.35 45.51
C GLN A 117 -12.66 20.49 44.06
N HIS A 118 -13.25 19.45 43.50
CA HIS A 118 -13.86 19.45 42.16
C HIS A 118 -15.20 18.71 42.18
N HIS A 119 -15.96 18.86 41.09
CA HIS A 119 -17.22 18.13 40.94
C HIS A 119 -16.95 16.64 40.69
N PRO A 120 -17.68 15.73 41.36
CA PRO A 120 -17.46 14.30 41.23
C PRO A 120 -17.67 13.84 39.77
N TRP A 121 -16.80 12.93 39.32
CA TRP A 121 -16.91 12.33 38.00
C TRP A 121 -17.79 11.08 38.04
N THR A 122 -18.73 11.00 37.10
CA THR A 122 -19.57 9.82 36.90
C THR A 122 -18.76 8.66 36.29
N LYS A 123 -19.28 7.43 36.40
CA LYS A 123 -18.68 6.25 35.75
C LYS A 123 -18.61 6.40 34.22
N GLU A 124 -19.62 7.04 33.62
CA GLU A 124 -19.66 7.28 32.18
C GLU A 124 -18.60 8.29 31.73
N GLU A 125 -18.37 9.35 32.49
CA GLU A 125 -17.29 10.31 32.24
C GLU A 125 -15.90 9.66 32.34
N LYS A 126 -15.69 8.79 33.34
CA LYS A 126 -14.43 8.02 33.50
C LYS A 126 -14.22 7.05 32.32
N ARG A 127 -15.27 6.36 31.85
CA ARG A 127 -15.22 5.48 30.67
C ARG A 127 -15.00 6.25 29.37
N SER A 128 -15.61 7.42 29.23
CA SER A 128 -15.40 8.35 28.12
C SER A 128 -13.94 8.80 28.06
N LEU A 129 -13.37 9.24 29.19
CA LEU A 129 -11.97 9.61 29.29
C LEU A 129 -11.05 8.45 28.88
N LYS A 130 -11.29 7.22 29.39
CA LYS A 130 -10.54 6.03 28.97
C LYS A 130 -10.57 5.84 27.46
N ARG A 131 -11.74 5.93 26.84
CA ARG A 131 -11.89 5.76 25.39
C ARG A 131 -11.06 6.80 24.64
N ILE A 132 -11.18 8.07 25.02
CA ILE A 132 -10.54 9.19 24.32
C ILE A 132 -9.02 9.17 24.53
N ILE A 133 -8.51 8.88 25.74
CA ILE A 133 -7.06 8.78 25.98
C ILE A 133 -6.43 7.60 25.24
N LEU A 134 -7.16 6.49 25.06
CA LEU A 134 -6.72 5.35 24.25
C LEU A 134 -6.78 5.61 22.73
N MET A 135 -7.35 6.73 22.29
CA MET A 135 -7.35 7.17 20.90
C MET A 135 -6.29 8.26 20.64
N PHE A 136 -6.22 9.27 21.50
CA PHE A 136 -5.41 10.48 21.26
C PHE A 136 -4.12 10.55 22.09
N GLY A 137 -3.98 9.69 23.10
CA GLY A 137 -2.81 9.68 23.99
C GLY A 137 -2.88 10.74 25.08
N TYR A 138 -1.84 10.78 25.90
CA TYR A 138 -1.70 11.71 27.03
C TYR A 138 -1.34 13.14 26.53
N ASP A 139 -1.61 14.17 27.33
CA ASP A 139 -1.20 15.56 27.09
C ASP A 139 -1.84 16.23 25.84
N ARG A 140 -3.10 15.88 25.54
CA ARG A 140 -3.88 16.49 24.44
C ARG A 140 -5.27 16.95 24.89
N TRP A 141 -5.34 17.58 26.06
CA TRP A 141 -6.57 17.89 26.79
C TRP A 141 -7.58 18.70 25.96
N SER A 142 -7.13 19.74 25.26
CA SER A 142 -7.98 20.53 24.37
C SER A 142 -8.60 19.70 23.24
N LYS A 143 -7.82 18.76 22.66
CA LYS A 143 -8.31 17.83 21.63
C LYS A 143 -9.32 16.85 22.24
N MET A 144 -9.06 16.33 23.44
CA MET A 144 -10.00 15.43 24.13
C MET A 144 -11.36 16.10 24.37
N ARG A 145 -11.35 17.34 24.87
CA ARG A 145 -12.57 18.13 25.09
C ARG A 145 -13.31 18.41 23.79
N SER A 146 -12.59 18.79 22.74
CA SER A 146 -13.17 19.00 21.40
C SER A 146 -13.84 17.72 20.88
N ILE A 147 -13.19 16.57 20.96
CA ILE A 147 -13.76 15.30 20.52
C ILE A 147 -14.98 14.92 21.37
N SER A 148 -14.92 15.07 22.69
CA SER A 148 -16.07 14.83 23.57
C SER A 148 -17.24 15.74 23.20
N LYS A 149 -17.01 17.03 22.90
CA LYS A 149 -18.06 17.99 22.50
C LYS A 149 -18.88 17.50 21.29
N HIS A 150 -18.22 16.84 20.34
CA HIS A 150 -18.86 16.36 19.10
C HIS A 150 -19.29 14.89 19.15
N SER A 151 -18.89 14.13 20.17
CA SER A 151 -19.21 12.71 20.30
C SER A 151 -20.18 12.45 21.45
N ASP A 152 -19.67 12.28 22.67
CA ASP A 152 -20.45 11.86 23.84
C ASP A 152 -20.96 13.00 24.72
N LYS A 153 -20.41 14.22 24.57
CA LYS A 153 -20.72 15.41 25.38
C LYS A 153 -20.54 15.20 26.89
N LEU A 154 -19.68 14.27 27.31
CA LEU A 154 -19.49 13.93 28.72
C LEU A 154 -18.42 14.80 29.40
N ILE A 155 -17.22 14.89 28.82
CA ILE A 155 -16.05 15.53 29.47
C ILE A 155 -15.67 16.89 28.87
N PHE A 156 -16.41 17.39 27.88
CA PHE A 156 -16.05 18.62 27.14
C PHE A 156 -16.02 19.90 27.99
N LYS A 157 -16.78 19.93 29.10
CA LYS A 157 -16.80 21.07 30.04
C LYS A 157 -15.80 20.91 31.20
N LYS A 158 -15.19 19.73 31.38
CA LYS A 158 -14.25 19.47 32.48
C LYS A 158 -12.95 20.27 32.29
N ASP A 159 -12.36 20.70 33.40
CA ASP A 159 -11.10 21.44 33.37
C ASP A 159 -9.92 20.54 32.92
N HIS A 160 -8.90 21.14 32.31
CA HIS A 160 -7.71 20.41 31.89
C HIS A 160 -6.98 19.75 33.07
N ASN A 161 -7.00 20.36 34.25
CA ASN A 161 -6.37 19.80 35.45
C ASN A 161 -7.11 18.55 35.93
N GLU A 162 -8.44 18.56 35.91
CA GLU A 162 -9.26 17.38 36.25
C GLU A 162 -9.00 16.24 35.27
N ILE A 163 -9.08 16.51 33.96
CA ILE A 163 -8.83 15.50 32.91
C ILE A 163 -7.45 14.87 33.08
N ARG A 164 -6.42 15.68 33.34
CA ARG A 164 -5.06 15.21 33.61
C ARG A 164 -4.99 14.36 34.87
N ALA A 165 -5.61 14.78 35.98
CA ALA A 165 -5.59 14.03 37.24
C ALA A 165 -6.24 12.65 37.09
N TYR A 166 -7.41 12.56 36.45
CA TYR A 166 -8.05 11.27 36.17
C TYR A 166 -7.27 10.42 35.17
N ALA A 167 -6.58 11.03 34.20
CA ALA A 167 -5.68 10.32 33.30
C ALA A 167 -4.45 9.74 34.04
N ASN A 168 -3.86 10.50 34.97
CA ASN A 168 -2.79 10.04 35.84
C ASN A 168 -3.24 8.86 36.70
N TYR A 169 -4.42 8.99 37.30
CA TYR A 169 -5.00 7.93 38.11
C TYR A 169 -5.21 6.65 37.28
N PHE A 170 -5.77 6.75 36.08
CA PHE A 170 -5.93 5.63 35.15
C PHE A 170 -4.59 4.95 34.81
N ILE A 171 -3.55 5.73 34.50
CA ILE A 171 -2.20 5.17 34.24
C ILE A 171 -1.64 4.50 35.51
N SER A 172 -1.85 5.08 36.69
CA SER A 172 -1.39 4.49 37.96
C SER A 172 -2.02 3.11 38.21
N LEU A 173 -3.32 2.93 37.91
CA LEU A 173 -4.00 1.65 38.02
C LEU A 173 -3.43 0.61 37.06
N ILE A 174 -3.06 1.02 35.84
CA ILE A 174 -2.38 0.14 34.88
C ILE A 174 -1.02 -0.29 35.44
N VAL A 175 -0.25 0.65 36.00
CA VAL A 175 1.08 0.37 36.55
C VAL A 175 1.00 -0.64 37.69
N ASP A 176 0.04 -0.49 38.61
CA ASP A 176 -0.17 -1.44 39.71
C ASP A 176 -0.44 -2.85 39.19
N CYS A 177 -1.35 -2.99 38.22
CA CYS A 177 -1.66 -4.30 37.62
C CYS A 177 -0.44 -4.96 36.97
N LEU A 178 0.53 -4.17 36.49
CA LEU A 178 1.73 -4.66 35.82
C LEU A 178 2.92 -4.87 36.77
N SER A 179 2.86 -4.32 37.98
CA SER A 179 3.98 -4.26 38.93
C SER A 179 4.45 -5.64 39.41
N HIS A 180 3.58 -6.64 39.39
CA HIS A 180 3.87 -8.00 39.83
C HIS A 180 4.75 -8.81 38.85
N ASP A 181 4.85 -8.38 37.58
CA ASP A 181 5.57 -9.11 36.53
C ASP A 181 6.79 -8.30 36.06
N ASN A 182 7.98 -8.86 36.31
CA ASN A 182 9.27 -8.24 36.01
C ASN A 182 9.45 -7.90 34.52
N ASP A 183 8.78 -8.61 33.60
CA ASP A 183 8.86 -8.35 32.16
C ASP A 183 8.26 -6.99 31.78
N ASN A 184 7.44 -6.40 32.66
CA ASN A 184 6.79 -5.12 32.40
C ASN A 184 7.60 -3.91 32.89
N LYS A 185 8.79 -4.08 33.48
CA LYS A 185 9.60 -2.98 34.03
C LYS A 185 9.85 -1.85 33.03
N GLU A 186 10.21 -2.17 31.78
CA GLU A 186 10.45 -1.15 30.75
C GLU A 186 9.16 -0.43 30.36
N LEU A 187 8.04 -1.15 30.29
CA LEU A 187 6.72 -0.60 29.99
C LEU A 187 6.26 0.36 31.09
N ILE A 188 6.40 -0.05 32.36
CA ILE A 188 6.09 0.77 33.54
C ILE A 188 6.92 2.05 33.54
N LYS A 189 8.24 1.94 33.32
CA LYS A 189 9.15 3.10 33.24
C LYS A 189 8.70 4.10 32.17
N LYS A 190 8.28 3.61 31.00
CA LYS A 190 7.75 4.45 29.92
C LYS A 190 6.42 5.10 30.28
N LEU A 191 5.48 4.36 30.88
CA LEU A 191 4.20 4.91 31.33
C LEU A 191 4.38 6.00 32.38
N LEU A 192 5.22 5.77 33.39
CA LEU A 192 5.52 6.75 34.43
C LEU A 192 6.22 7.99 33.88
N SER A 193 7.07 7.84 32.85
CA SER A 193 7.74 8.99 32.21
C SER A 193 6.78 9.94 31.48
N MET A 194 5.55 9.50 31.18
CA MET A 194 4.52 10.33 30.54
C MET A 194 3.69 11.13 31.55
N VAL A 195 3.61 10.66 32.81
CA VAL A 195 2.74 11.23 33.84
C VAL A 195 3.28 12.58 34.31
N GLN A 196 2.39 13.57 34.42
CA GLN A 196 2.72 14.90 34.92
C GLN A 196 1.94 15.17 36.21
N VAL A 197 2.63 15.44 37.32
CA VAL A 197 2.04 15.75 38.63
C VAL A 197 2.26 17.23 38.95
N LYS A 198 1.26 17.89 39.53
CA LYS A 198 1.35 19.28 40.00
C LYS A 198 1.46 19.33 41.53
N GLU A 199 2.06 20.39 42.07
CA GLU A 199 2.16 20.60 43.53
C GLU A 199 0.79 20.75 44.22
N GLN A 200 -0.20 21.24 43.48
CA GLN A 200 -1.62 21.21 43.86
C GLN A 200 -2.36 20.41 42.79
N ASP A 201 -2.89 19.25 43.16
CA ASP A 201 -3.53 18.32 42.24
C ASP A 201 -4.93 17.94 42.73
N VAL A 202 -5.79 17.50 41.82
CA VAL A 202 -7.18 17.11 42.15
C VAL A 202 -7.15 15.72 42.78
N LYS A 203 -7.81 15.57 43.93
CA LYS A 203 -7.96 14.24 44.56
C LYS A 203 -8.95 13.41 43.74
N VAL A 204 -8.49 12.28 43.22
CA VAL A 204 -9.32 11.41 42.38
C VAL A 204 -10.00 10.35 43.24
N ASP A 205 -11.34 10.40 43.28
CA ASP A 205 -12.16 9.33 43.83
C ASP A 205 -12.66 8.41 42.69
N ALA A 206 -11.96 7.30 42.50
CA ALA A 206 -12.27 6.31 41.48
C ALA A 206 -11.71 4.93 41.85
N SER A 207 -12.19 3.90 41.17
CA SER A 207 -11.67 2.54 41.25
C SER A 207 -11.40 1.98 39.85
N ALA A 208 -10.70 0.84 39.76
CA ALA A 208 -10.42 0.20 38.48
C ALA A 208 -11.69 -0.16 37.69
N SER A 209 -12.76 -0.61 38.38
CA SER A 209 -14.03 -0.99 37.77
C SER A 209 -14.78 0.21 37.16
N ASP A 210 -14.54 1.43 37.65
CA ASP A 210 -15.12 2.63 37.05
C ASP A 210 -14.63 2.87 35.62
N PHE A 211 -13.42 2.42 35.29
CA PHE A 211 -12.86 2.51 33.94
C PHE A 211 -13.28 1.33 33.05
N GLY A 212 -13.83 0.26 33.62
CA GLY A 212 -14.42 -0.85 32.88
C GLY A 212 -14.24 -2.20 33.56
N ASP A 213 -15.10 -3.14 33.15
CA ASP A 213 -15.06 -4.52 33.63
C ASP A 213 -13.80 -5.21 33.07
N SER A 214 -13.17 -6.09 33.86
CA SER A 214 -11.92 -6.78 33.50
C SER A 214 -10.69 -5.89 33.28
N PHE A 215 -10.55 -4.82 34.08
CA PHE A 215 -9.41 -3.88 34.01
C PHE A 215 -8.05 -4.59 34.01
N SER A 216 -7.82 -5.53 34.93
CA SER A 216 -6.54 -6.23 35.10
C SER A 216 -6.12 -7.02 33.86
N GLN A 217 -7.08 -7.68 33.18
CA GLN A 217 -6.83 -8.43 31.95
C GLN A 217 -6.40 -7.51 30.79
N MET A 218 -6.95 -6.29 30.74
CA MET A 218 -6.71 -5.34 29.66
C MET A 218 -5.56 -4.36 29.92
N ALA A 219 -5.12 -4.20 31.17
CA ALA A 219 -4.12 -3.23 31.59
C ALA A 219 -2.83 -3.29 30.73
N LYS A 220 -2.29 -4.50 30.47
CA LYS A 220 -1.09 -4.68 29.63
C LYS A 220 -1.29 -4.18 28.19
N ASN A 221 -2.47 -4.43 27.62
CA ASN A 221 -2.81 -4.00 26.26
C ASN A 221 -3.01 -2.48 26.18
N TRP A 222 -3.69 -1.89 27.16
CA TRP A 222 -3.87 -0.44 27.26
C TRP A 222 -2.54 0.27 27.50
N GLY A 223 -1.68 -0.23 28.39
CA GLY A 223 -0.34 0.30 28.63
C GLY A 223 0.51 0.32 27.35
N LYS A 224 0.59 -0.80 26.63
CA LYS A 224 1.30 -0.88 25.33
C LYS A 224 0.73 0.10 24.30
N ARG A 225 -0.59 0.27 24.25
CA ARG A 225 -1.25 1.21 23.34
C ARG A 225 -0.94 2.66 23.69
N LEU A 226 -0.99 3.04 24.97
CA LEU A 226 -0.66 4.40 25.43
C LEU A 226 0.77 4.79 25.06
N VAL A 227 1.73 3.89 25.29
CA VAL A 227 3.14 4.12 24.91
C VAL A 227 3.28 4.27 23.39
N LEU A 228 2.60 3.43 22.59
CA LEU A 228 2.61 3.55 21.13
C LEU A 228 2.09 4.91 20.66
N ILE A 229 0.94 5.35 21.20
CA ILE A 229 0.34 6.63 20.83
C ILE A 229 1.22 7.80 21.28
N ASN A 230 1.83 7.71 22.46
CA ASN A 230 2.78 8.72 22.93
C ASN A 230 3.96 8.88 21.97
N ASN A 231 4.52 7.77 21.46
CA ASN A 231 5.61 7.83 20.49
C ASN A 231 5.17 8.41 19.14
N ILE A 232 3.95 8.13 18.68
CA ILE A 232 3.35 8.75 17.49
C ILE A 232 3.22 10.27 17.70
N VAL A 233 2.71 10.68 18.86
CA VAL A 233 2.52 12.09 19.23
C VAL A 233 3.86 12.83 19.33
N ASP A 234 4.88 12.24 19.97
CA ASP A 234 6.23 12.83 20.06
C ASP A 234 6.86 13.01 18.67
N LEU A 235 6.79 11.98 17.82
CA LEU A 235 7.28 12.04 16.43
C LEU A 235 6.63 13.19 15.66
N VAL A 236 5.30 13.27 15.66
CA VAL A 236 4.56 14.30 14.90
C VAL A 236 4.79 15.70 15.50
N ARG A 237 4.88 15.84 16.82
CA ARG A 237 5.20 17.13 17.47
C ARG A 237 6.58 17.64 17.06
N ARG A 238 7.60 16.77 17.10
CA ARG A 238 8.97 17.14 16.69
C ARG A 238 9.04 17.50 15.22
N TYR A 239 8.32 16.77 14.37
CA TYR A 239 8.19 17.10 12.95
C TYR A 239 7.52 18.46 12.74
N LYS A 240 6.36 18.72 13.35
CA LYS A 240 5.66 20.02 13.24
C LYS A 240 6.51 21.18 13.77
N ASN A 241 7.29 20.96 14.82
CA ASN A 241 8.23 21.97 15.33
C ASN A 241 9.34 22.28 14.31
N GLN A 242 9.90 21.26 13.64
CA GLN A 242 10.89 21.47 12.58
C GLN A 242 10.27 22.17 11.36
N GLN A 243 9.07 21.75 10.96
CA GLN A 243 8.30 22.41 9.90
C GLN A 243 8.05 23.89 10.19
N ALA A 244 7.67 24.23 11.42
CA ALA A 244 7.47 25.62 11.85
C ALA A 244 8.79 26.43 11.82
N LYS A 245 9.92 25.83 12.23
CA LYS A 245 11.25 26.45 12.09
C LYS A 245 11.58 26.74 10.63
N PHE A 246 11.38 25.77 9.74
CA PHE A 246 11.59 25.94 8.29
C PHE A 246 10.70 27.05 7.71
N GLN A 247 9.41 27.05 8.05
CA GLN A 247 8.46 28.07 7.59
C GLN A 247 8.75 29.48 8.13
N SER A 248 9.43 29.59 9.27
CA SER A 248 9.86 30.88 9.83
C SER A 248 11.05 31.52 9.09
N LEU A 249 11.73 30.76 8.22
CA LEU A 249 12.81 31.30 7.40
C LEU A 249 12.22 32.21 6.30
N PRO A 250 12.90 33.31 5.93
CA PRO A 250 12.52 34.10 4.76
C PRO A 250 12.40 33.23 3.51
N HIS A 251 11.45 33.52 2.62
CA HIS A 251 11.14 32.62 1.50
C HIS A 251 12.34 32.31 0.59
N PHE A 252 13.25 33.28 0.40
CA PHE A 252 14.49 33.10 -0.38
C PHE A 252 15.52 32.18 0.29
N ASN A 253 15.41 31.93 1.60
CA ASN A 253 16.22 30.96 2.36
C ASN A 253 15.54 29.59 2.48
N GLN A 254 14.34 29.42 1.93
CA GLN A 254 13.64 28.14 1.91
C GLN A 254 14.05 27.37 0.65
N ASP A 255 14.64 26.20 0.84
CA ASP A 255 14.85 25.24 -0.25
C ASP A 255 13.48 24.87 -0.86
N GLN A 256 13.32 25.09 -2.16
CA GLN A 256 12.05 24.85 -2.88
C GLN A 256 11.60 23.38 -2.84
N ARG A 257 12.54 22.43 -2.83
CA ARG A 257 12.24 21.01 -2.71
C ARG A 257 11.73 20.70 -1.31
N LEU A 258 12.40 21.17 -0.25
CA LEU A 258 11.93 21.00 1.13
C LEU A 258 10.58 21.66 1.37
N GLN A 259 10.30 22.78 0.72
CA GLN A 259 9.00 23.45 0.79
C GLN A 259 7.85 22.53 0.32
N LYS A 260 8.02 21.85 -0.82
CA LYS A 260 7.02 20.89 -1.34
C LYS A 260 6.85 19.68 -0.39
N LEU A 261 7.95 19.19 0.17
CA LEU A 261 7.94 18.06 1.11
C LEU A 261 7.22 18.41 2.41
N TYR A 262 7.52 19.56 3.02
CA TYR A 262 6.85 20.05 4.20
C TYR A 262 5.38 20.40 3.95
N LYS A 263 5.02 20.93 2.77
CA LYS A 263 3.61 21.20 2.42
C LYS A 263 2.77 19.92 2.40
N THR A 264 3.32 18.81 1.94
CA THR A 264 2.62 17.53 1.85
C THR A 264 2.78 16.67 3.10
N ASN A 265 3.72 16.97 3.99
CA ASN A 265 4.17 16.15 5.12
C ASN A 265 4.94 14.87 4.77
N ILE A 266 5.29 14.65 3.49
CA ILE A 266 5.84 13.36 3.04
C ILE A 266 7.23 13.04 3.63
N ASN A 267 7.95 14.06 4.11
CA ASN A 267 9.26 13.91 4.73
C ASN A 267 9.25 13.52 6.21
N LEU A 268 8.07 13.25 6.80
CA LEU A 268 7.94 12.82 8.19
C LEU A 268 8.83 11.61 8.56
N LEU A 269 9.12 10.72 7.60
CA LEU A 269 9.91 9.50 7.81
C LEU A 269 11.24 9.50 7.04
N ASN A 270 11.74 10.66 6.61
CA ASN A 270 12.94 10.75 5.78
C ASN A 270 14.22 10.21 6.41
N PHE A 271 14.29 10.17 7.75
CA PHE A 271 15.39 9.55 8.48
C PHE A 271 15.42 8.01 8.39
N LEU A 272 14.37 7.37 7.87
CA LEU A 272 14.34 5.92 7.60
C LEU A 272 14.57 5.64 6.11
N SER A 273 15.32 4.59 5.82
CA SER A 273 15.50 4.10 4.45
C SER A 273 14.26 3.38 3.94
N GLN A 274 14.11 3.27 2.62
CA GLN A 274 12.98 2.57 2.03
C GLN A 274 13.01 1.06 2.33
N GLU A 275 14.18 0.44 2.47
CA GLU A 275 14.32 -0.97 2.87
C GLU A 275 13.77 -1.21 4.27
N GLN A 276 14.02 -0.28 5.20
CA GLN A 276 13.50 -0.36 6.57
C GLN A 276 11.97 -0.23 6.61
N LEU A 277 11.39 0.47 5.64
CA LEU A 277 9.94 0.61 5.50
C LEU A 277 9.32 -0.48 4.62
N SER A 278 10.09 -1.17 3.78
CA SER A 278 9.56 -2.09 2.78
C SER A 278 8.73 -3.21 3.43
N PRO A 279 7.46 -3.41 3.03
CA PRO A 279 6.65 -4.47 3.60
C PRO A 279 7.24 -5.84 3.21
N ALA A 280 7.32 -6.77 4.17
CA ALA A 280 7.42 -8.18 3.82
C ALA A 280 6.22 -8.51 2.91
N ARG A 281 6.54 -9.00 1.70
CA ARG A 281 5.62 -9.09 0.54
C ARG A 281 4.27 -9.77 0.86
N PRO A 282 3.23 -9.50 0.05
CA PRO A 282 3.13 -8.49 -1.01
C PRO A 282 2.17 -7.36 -0.63
N ALA A 283 2.65 -6.12 -0.58
CA ALA A 283 1.77 -4.95 -0.65
C ALA A 283 2.14 -4.17 -1.92
N LEU A 284 1.49 -4.54 -3.02
CA LEU A 284 1.55 -3.80 -4.29
C LEU A 284 0.88 -2.42 -4.24
N VAL A 285 0.32 -2.06 -3.09
CA VAL A 285 -0.54 -0.89 -2.93
C VAL A 285 -0.27 -0.14 -1.62
N TRP A 286 0.88 -0.37 -0.98
CA TRP A 286 1.23 0.35 0.27
C TRP A 286 2.61 0.97 0.15
N THR A 287 2.66 2.30 0.24
CA THR A 287 3.87 3.10 -0.03
C THR A 287 4.31 3.87 1.21
N ARG A 288 5.48 4.53 1.15
CA ARG A 288 5.94 5.42 2.23
C ARG A 288 4.91 6.50 2.53
N ARG A 289 4.23 7.02 1.49
CA ARG A 289 3.16 8.01 1.66
C ARG A 289 2.02 7.47 2.53
N HIS A 290 1.63 6.21 2.34
CA HIS A 290 0.64 5.55 3.17
C HIS A 290 1.10 5.44 4.63
N ASP A 291 2.37 5.17 4.89
CA ASP A 291 2.90 5.15 6.27
C ASP A 291 2.84 6.53 6.93
N VAL A 292 3.25 7.56 6.20
CA VAL A 292 3.19 8.96 6.66
C VAL A 292 1.75 9.35 6.98
N ASP A 293 0.83 9.15 6.04
CA ASP A 293 -0.56 9.54 6.19
C ASP A 293 -1.29 8.70 7.24
N LEU A 294 -0.86 7.44 7.47
CA LEU A 294 -1.37 6.63 8.57
C LEU A 294 -0.95 7.19 9.94
N ILE A 295 0.30 7.66 10.07
CA ILE A 295 0.80 8.30 11.29
C ILE A 295 0.08 9.63 11.52
N MET A 296 0.02 10.48 10.50
CA MET A 296 -0.67 11.78 10.55
C MET A 296 -2.17 11.59 10.85
N GLY A 297 -2.82 10.67 10.16
CA GLY A 297 -4.22 10.33 10.39
C GLY A 297 -4.48 9.80 11.81
N SER A 298 -3.58 8.95 12.33
CA SER A 298 -3.68 8.48 13.72
C SER A 298 -3.49 9.61 14.74
N PHE A 299 -2.67 10.61 14.41
CA PHE A 299 -2.49 11.81 15.23
C PHE A 299 -3.71 12.74 15.18
N ASP A 300 -4.30 12.98 14.01
CA ASP A 300 -5.38 13.96 13.82
C ASP A 300 -6.78 13.41 14.15
N TYR A 301 -7.07 12.17 13.72
CA TYR A 301 -8.37 11.48 13.86
C TYR A 301 -8.42 10.46 15.00
N GLY A 302 -7.27 10.10 15.56
CA GLY A 302 -7.12 9.18 16.68
C GLY A 302 -6.71 7.76 16.26
N TYR A 303 -5.90 7.13 17.09
CA TYR A 303 -5.46 5.75 16.88
C TYR A 303 -6.65 4.78 16.84
N ALA A 304 -6.58 3.82 15.92
CA ALA A 304 -7.63 2.84 15.64
C ALA A 304 -8.96 3.39 15.09
N ASN A 305 -9.06 4.70 14.83
CA ASN A 305 -10.18 5.30 14.11
C ASN A 305 -9.97 5.28 12.60
N TYR A 306 -9.72 4.08 12.05
CA TYR A 306 -9.33 3.94 10.64
C TYR A 306 -10.44 4.34 9.68
N GLU A 307 -11.71 4.22 10.07
CA GLU A 307 -12.82 4.66 9.22
C GLU A 307 -12.76 6.16 8.93
N ALA A 308 -12.48 6.99 9.94
CA ALA A 308 -12.30 8.43 9.75
C ALA A 308 -11.06 8.74 8.89
N ILE A 309 -9.98 7.97 9.04
CA ILE A 309 -8.75 8.10 8.25
C ILE A 309 -9.02 7.77 6.77
N LEU A 310 -9.75 6.69 6.49
CA LEU A 310 -10.10 6.27 5.13
C LEU A 310 -11.06 7.24 4.42
N LYS A 311 -11.93 7.93 5.17
CA LYS A 311 -12.88 8.93 4.64
C LYS A 311 -12.26 10.33 4.46
N SER A 312 -10.99 10.53 4.84
CA SER A 312 -10.36 11.85 4.85
C SER A 312 -9.87 12.24 3.45
N LYS A 313 -10.39 13.35 2.92
CA LYS A 313 -9.98 13.90 1.61
C LYS A 313 -8.55 14.42 1.53
N THR A 314 -7.92 14.64 2.69
CA THR A 314 -6.55 15.17 2.78
C THR A 314 -5.47 14.09 2.86
N LEU A 315 -5.86 12.82 2.97
CA LEU A 315 -4.95 11.68 3.09
C LEU A 315 -5.06 10.80 1.84
N ILE A 316 -4.00 10.07 1.51
CA ILE A 316 -3.95 9.20 0.31
C ILE A 316 -5.00 8.05 0.29
N PHE A 317 -5.69 7.80 1.41
CA PHE A 317 -6.59 6.65 1.56
C PHE A 317 -7.98 6.81 0.94
N GLU A 318 -8.32 8.00 0.40
CA GLU A 318 -9.62 8.24 -0.26
C GLU A 318 -9.79 7.39 -1.53
N ASP A 319 -8.69 7.05 -2.21
CA ASP A 319 -8.72 6.34 -3.48
C ASP A 319 -9.17 4.87 -3.32
N THR A 320 -10.43 4.61 -3.69
CA THR A 320 -11.04 3.27 -3.66
C THR A 320 -10.46 2.29 -4.69
N SER A 321 -9.72 2.78 -5.69
CA SER A 321 -9.05 1.95 -6.72
C SER A 321 -7.83 1.20 -6.17
N GLN A 322 -7.31 1.62 -5.02
CA GLN A 322 -6.20 0.97 -4.30
C GLN A 322 -6.65 -0.27 -3.50
N GLY A 323 -7.96 -0.55 -3.46
CA GLY A 323 -8.55 -1.68 -2.74
C GLY A 323 -8.85 -1.35 -1.27
N LYS A 324 -9.69 -2.18 -0.64
CA LYS A 324 -10.12 -1.94 0.76
C LYS A 324 -8.98 -2.25 1.75
N PHE A 325 -8.41 -1.22 2.36
CA PHE A 325 -7.48 -1.39 3.49
C PHE A 325 -8.24 -1.86 4.74
N LYS A 326 -7.82 -3.00 5.30
CA LYS A 326 -8.43 -3.56 6.51
C LYS A 326 -7.82 -2.92 7.77
N SER A 327 -8.64 -2.62 8.78
CA SER A 327 -8.19 -2.05 10.06
C SER A 327 -7.05 -2.83 10.72
N ASN A 328 -7.08 -4.17 10.65
CA ASN A 328 -6.04 -5.01 11.21
C ASN A 328 -4.68 -4.85 10.51
N MET A 329 -4.68 -4.64 9.19
CA MET A 329 -3.49 -4.36 8.38
C MET A 329 -2.89 -3.03 8.80
N MET A 330 -3.72 -1.99 8.88
CA MET A 330 -3.29 -0.65 9.30
C MET A 330 -2.72 -0.66 10.73
N THR A 331 -3.36 -1.38 11.66
CA THR A 331 -2.84 -1.57 13.03
C THR A 331 -1.48 -2.29 13.05
N LYS A 332 -1.31 -3.36 12.27
CA LYS A 332 -0.04 -4.07 12.17
C LYS A 332 1.04 -3.17 11.56
N ARG A 333 0.67 -2.40 10.55
CA ARG A 333 1.59 -1.53 9.82
C ARG A 333 2.09 -0.37 10.66
N ILE A 334 1.21 0.38 11.33
CA ILE A 334 1.64 1.49 12.19
C ILE A 334 2.54 1.01 13.34
N LYS A 335 2.26 -0.19 13.91
CA LYS A 335 3.13 -0.81 14.92
C LYS A 335 4.52 -1.14 14.36
N TYR A 336 4.58 -1.66 13.14
CA TYR A 336 5.84 -1.94 12.46
C TYR A 336 6.64 -0.67 12.20
N VAL A 337 6.02 0.36 11.60
CA VAL A 337 6.70 1.62 11.30
C VAL A 337 7.22 2.28 12.58
N MET A 338 6.40 2.35 13.64
CA MET A 338 6.85 2.90 14.92
C MET A 338 7.95 2.07 15.58
N LYS A 339 8.00 0.75 15.35
CA LYS A 339 9.14 -0.07 15.79
C LYS A 339 10.42 0.36 15.07
N GLN A 340 10.38 0.61 13.77
CA GLN A 340 11.55 1.09 13.00
C GLN A 340 12.01 2.47 13.46
N VAL A 341 11.06 3.39 13.69
CA VAL A 341 11.37 4.72 14.24
C VAL A 341 12.11 4.61 15.59
N LEU A 342 11.64 3.75 16.49
CA LEU A 342 12.28 3.57 17.80
C LEU A 342 13.66 2.92 17.70
N LEU A 343 13.86 1.98 16.78
CA LEU A 343 15.18 1.39 16.52
C LEU A 343 16.16 2.46 15.99
N PHE A 344 15.72 3.30 15.06
CA PHE A 344 16.53 4.40 14.54
C PHE A 344 16.96 5.37 15.65
N LEU A 345 16.04 5.77 16.53
CA LEU A 345 16.36 6.71 17.63
C LEU A 345 17.37 6.15 18.62
N LYS A 346 17.33 4.84 18.89
CA LYS A 346 18.32 4.16 19.74
C LYS A 346 19.72 4.26 19.15
N SER A 347 19.85 4.15 17.83
CA SER A 347 21.14 4.23 17.12
C SER A 347 21.63 5.66 16.87
N ASN A 348 20.76 6.67 16.90
CA ASN A 348 21.08 8.05 16.48
C ASN A 348 20.87 9.10 17.60
N HIS A 349 21.12 8.72 18.85
CA HIS A 349 21.06 9.62 20.02
C HIS A 349 19.74 10.41 20.15
N ASN A 350 18.60 9.79 19.84
CA ASN A 350 17.26 10.40 19.88
C ASN A 350 17.08 11.68 19.03
N LYS A 351 17.86 11.85 17.97
CA LYS A 351 17.69 12.94 16.99
C LYS A 351 17.00 12.44 15.73
N TYR A 352 16.12 13.29 15.19
CA TYR A 352 15.49 13.06 13.89
C TYR A 352 16.17 13.92 12.83
N ASP A 353 16.19 13.40 11.61
CA ASP A 353 16.57 14.14 10.42
C ASP A 353 15.45 14.04 9.38
N PHE A 354 14.56 15.03 9.37
CA PHE A 354 13.42 15.07 8.47
C PHE A 354 13.76 15.65 7.10
N GLU A 355 14.95 16.23 6.93
CA GLU A 355 15.34 16.97 5.71
C GLU A 355 16.30 16.16 4.85
N ARG A 356 16.87 15.08 5.39
CA ARG A 356 17.62 14.07 4.63
C ARG A 356 16.84 13.56 3.41
N THR A 357 17.44 13.61 2.23
CA THR A 357 16.81 13.09 0.98
C THR A 357 17.60 12.00 0.27
N ASP A 358 18.80 11.69 0.75
CA ASP A 358 19.72 10.68 0.21
C ASP A 358 19.18 9.23 0.35
N HIS A 359 18.46 8.94 1.44
CA HIS A 359 17.86 7.62 1.73
C HIS A 359 16.42 7.42 1.24
N VAL A 360 15.87 8.43 0.55
CA VAL A 360 14.51 8.41 0.01
C VAL A 360 14.46 7.70 -1.35
N LYS A 361 15.60 7.18 -1.85
CA LYS A 361 15.67 6.42 -3.11
C LYS A 361 14.57 5.37 -3.17
N GLU A 362 13.91 5.34 -4.34
CA GLU A 362 12.64 4.65 -4.59
C GLU A 362 12.74 3.15 -4.25
N ALA A 363 11.61 2.51 -3.97
CA ALA A 363 11.58 1.08 -3.57
C ALA A 363 12.18 0.13 -4.63
N SER A 364 12.35 0.60 -5.87
CA SER A 364 13.00 -0.10 -6.97
C SER A 364 14.52 0.06 -7.00
N GLY A 365 15.09 1.06 -6.32
CA GLY A 365 16.51 1.44 -6.41
C GLY A 365 16.87 2.33 -7.60
N PHE A 366 15.89 2.73 -8.43
CA PHE A 366 16.06 3.60 -9.60
C PHE A 366 15.41 4.97 -9.35
N SER A 367 15.83 5.99 -10.08
CA SER A 367 15.18 7.31 -10.18
C SER A 367 14.07 7.30 -11.23
N LEU A 368 13.17 8.28 -11.20
CA LEU A 368 12.17 8.50 -12.25
C LEU A 368 12.74 8.48 -13.68
N LEU A 369 13.90 9.12 -13.91
CA LEU A 369 14.55 9.13 -15.22
C LEU A 369 14.99 7.71 -15.61
N GLU A 370 15.64 6.99 -14.70
CA GLU A 370 16.07 5.61 -14.91
C GLU A 370 14.89 4.66 -15.14
N LYS A 371 13.78 4.82 -14.40
CA LYS A 371 12.56 4.03 -14.60
C LYS A 371 11.96 4.24 -15.99
N ASN A 372 11.88 5.48 -16.45
CA ASN A 372 11.39 5.79 -17.79
C ASN A 372 12.30 5.22 -18.88
N THR A 373 13.62 5.37 -18.72
CA THR A 373 14.61 4.78 -19.63
C THR A 373 14.53 3.25 -19.64
N LEU A 374 14.44 2.61 -18.48
CA LEU A 374 14.29 1.17 -18.35
C LEU A 374 13.02 0.67 -19.02
N TYR A 375 11.89 1.36 -18.83
CA TYR A 375 10.65 1.03 -19.53
C TYR A 375 10.84 1.05 -21.05
N GLU A 376 11.46 2.10 -21.60
CA GLU A 376 11.72 2.22 -23.04
C GLU A 376 12.64 1.12 -23.56
N ILE A 377 13.66 0.74 -22.79
CA ILE A 377 14.54 -0.38 -23.13
C ILE A 377 13.73 -1.69 -23.16
N LEU A 378 12.94 -1.98 -22.12
CA LEU A 378 12.21 -3.24 -22.01
C LEU A 378 11.17 -3.43 -23.13
N ILE A 379 10.50 -2.37 -23.58
CA ILE A 379 9.53 -2.48 -24.69
C ILE A 379 10.19 -2.62 -26.06
N ASN A 380 11.44 -2.17 -26.21
CA ASN A 380 12.16 -2.18 -27.48
C ASN A 380 13.13 -3.36 -27.63
N TYR A 381 13.60 -3.93 -26.51
CA TYR A 381 14.60 -5.00 -26.47
C TYR A 381 14.14 -6.24 -25.69
N GLY A 382 12.96 -6.20 -25.06
CA GLY A 382 12.40 -7.33 -24.33
C GLY A 382 12.88 -7.45 -22.88
N VAL A 383 12.25 -8.37 -22.15
CA VAL A 383 12.66 -8.75 -20.78
C VAL A 383 13.63 -9.93 -20.87
N PRO A 384 14.70 -9.95 -20.05
CA PRO A 384 15.64 -11.06 -19.98
C PRO A 384 14.99 -12.41 -19.77
N VAL A 385 15.47 -13.36 -20.55
CA VAL A 385 14.89 -14.67 -20.69
C VAL A 385 15.86 -15.70 -20.13
N ILE A 386 15.75 -16.05 -18.85
CA ILE A 386 16.61 -17.11 -18.27
C ILE A 386 16.27 -18.43 -19.00
N SER A 387 17.25 -18.95 -19.73
CA SER A 387 17.24 -20.27 -20.37
C SER A 387 18.28 -21.13 -19.66
N ASN A 388 18.03 -22.44 -19.53
CA ASN A 388 18.97 -23.36 -18.89
C ASN A 388 20.14 -23.75 -19.81
N ASP A 389 20.00 -23.53 -21.13
CA ASP A 389 20.87 -24.12 -22.15
C ASP A 389 21.74 -23.08 -22.89
N ASP A 390 21.45 -21.78 -22.79
CA ASP A 390 22.27 -20.70 -23.33
C ASP A 390 22.19 -19.48 -22.39
N PRO A 391 23.22 -19.25 -21.54
CA PRO A 391 23.29 -18.11 -20.64
C PRO A 391 23.79 -16.88 -21.40
N LYS A 392 23.23 -16.58 -22.59
CA LYS A 392 23.32 -15.23 -23.11
C LYS A 392 22.69 -14.33 -22.06
N ASP A 393 23.55 -13.60 -21.36
CA ASP A 393 23.20 -12.78 -20.21
C ASP A 393 22.42 -11.56 -20.69
N ASP A 394 21.13 -11.76 -20.99
CA ASP A 394 20.20 -10.71 -21.41
C ASP A 394 20.19 -9.56 -20.38
N TYR A 395 20.58 -9.81 -19.11
CA TYR A 395 20.77 -8.77 -18.12
C TYR A 395 22.01 -7.92 -18.38
N GLU A 396 23.12 -8.47 -18.90
CA GLU A 396 24.28 -7.67 -19.33
C GLU A 396 23.94 -6.79 -20.54
N LEU A 397 23.17 -7.30 -21.51
CA LEU A 397 22.69 -6.46 -22.62
C LEU A 397 21.83 -5.30 -22.08
N LEU A 398 20.92 -5.56 -21.14
CA LEU A 398 20.14 -4.50 -20.49
C LEU A 398 21.02 -3.50 -19.74
N LYS A 399 22.06 -3.96 -19.01
CA LYS A 399 23.00 -3.08 -18.32
C LYS A 399 23.74 -2.20 -19.31
N VAL A 400 24.27 -2.75 -20.40
CA VAL A 400 24.96 -2.00 -21.46
C VAL A 400 24.03 -0.97 -22.09
N LEU A 401 22.78 -1.35 -22.41
CA LEU A 401 21.80 -0.43 -22.98
C LEU A 401 21.40 0.68 -22.02
N LEU A 402 21.23 0.37 -20.73
CA LEU A 402 20.96 1.35 -19.68
C LEU A 402 22.12 2.33 -19.55
N VAL A 403 23.34 1.81 -19.46
CA VAL A 403 24.57 2.61 -19.39
C VAL A 403 24.69 3.51 -20.63
N LYS A 404 24.42 2.99 -21.84
CA LYS A 404 24.48 3.78 -23.08
C LYS A 404 23.43 4.89 -23.13
N HIS A 405 22.21 4.65 -22.66
CA HIS A 405 21.13 5.65 -22.68
C HIS A 405 21.26 6.69 -21.55
N VAL A 406 21.82 6.31 -20.40
CA VAL A 406 22.01 7.22 -19.26
C VAL A 406 23.29 8.06 -19.41
N LYS A 407 24.38 7.51 -19.98
CA LYS A 407 25.67 8.23 -20.20
C LYS A 407 25.59 9.47 -21.11
N GLY A 408 24.45 9.77 -21.73
CA GLY A 408 24.23 11.01 -22.47
C GLY A 408 23.83 12.22 -21.61
N ILE A 409 23.58 12.02 -20.31
CA ILE A 409 23.16 13.05 -19.34
C ILE A 409 24.01 12.83 -18.06
N ASP A 410 24.66 13.86 -17.54
CA ASP A 410 25.76 13.81 -16.55
C ASP A 410 25.69 12.79 -15.39
N ALA A 411 26.88 12.23 -15.09
CA ALA A 411 27.43 11.68 -13.83
C ALA A 411 26.97 10.31 -13.24
N ASP A 412 27.96 9.42 -13.12
CA ASP A 412 28.21 8.43 -12.05
C ASP A 412 27.16 7.33 -11.78
N VAL A 413 26.90 6.49 -12.79
CA VAL A 413 26.13 5.24 -12.64
C VAL A 413 27.06 4.08 -12.28
N ASN A 414 27.24 3.82 -10.99
CA ASN A 414 28.04 2.71 -10.49
C ASN A 414 27.21 1.41 -10.44
N LEU A 415 27.00 0.77 -11.61
CA LEU A 415 26.36 -0.54 -11.73
C LEU A 415 27.40 -1.64 -11.50
N GLY A 416 27.77 -1.86 -10.24
CA GLY A 416 28.57 -3.02 -9.84
C GLY A 416 27.84 -4.36 -10.09
N PRO A 417 28.52 -5.50 -9.86
CA PRO A 417 27.96 -6.85 -10.06
C PRO A 417 26.66 -7.12 -9.28
N ASP A 418 26.36 -6.34 -8.23
CA ASP A 418 25.13 -6.45 -7.42
C ASP A 418 23.86 -5.79 -8.02
N SER A 419 23.96 -5.17 -9.21
CA SER A 419 22.87 -4.41 -9.86
C SER A 419 21.72 -5.23 -10.46
N VAL A 420 21.84 -6.56 -10.51
CA VAL A 420 20.84 -7.45 -11.14
C VAL A 420 19.56 -7.54 -10.30
N LYS A 421 19.67 -7.61 -8.97
CA LYS A 421 18.50 -7.79 -8.07
C LYS A 421 17.51 -6.61 -8.09
N PRO A 422 17.95 -5.33 -8.09
CA PRO A 422 17.07 -4.19 -8.31
C PRO A 422 16.33 -4.25 -9.65
N LEU A 423 17.02 -4.61 -10.73
CA LEU A 423 16.46 -4.73 -12.07
C LEU A 423 15.39 -5.82 -12.16
N GLU A 424 15.67 -7.01 -11.63
CA GLU A 424 14.70 -8.11 -11.51
C GLU A 424 13.44 -7.70 -10.74
N LYS A 425 13.61 -7.01 -9.60
CA LYS A 425 12.49 -6.52 -8.79
C LYS A 425 11.65 -5.51 -9.56
N PHE A 426 12.28 -4.59 -10.28
CA PHE A 426 11.57 -3.59 -11.08
C PHE A 426 10.77 -4.25 -12.22
N ILE A 427 11.39 -5.19 -12.95
CA ILE A 427 10.69 -5.97 -14.00
C ILE A 427 9.51 -6.76 -13.40
N GLN A 428 9.71 -7.38 -12.23
CA GLN A 428 8.63 -8.07 -11.52
C GLN A 428 7.48 -7.13 -11.15
N GLN A 429 7.79 -5.91 -10.67
CA GLN A 429 6.80 -4.89 -10.36
C GLN A 429 6.02 -4.46 -11.60
N LEU A 430 6.70 -4.13 -12.72
CA LEU A 430 6.05 -3.76 -13.98
C LEU A 430 5.10 -4.84 -14.48
N ASN A 431 5.50 -6.12 -14.40
CA ASN A 431 4.65 -7.24 -14.79
C ASN A 431 3.36 -7.33 -13.96
N ILE A 432 3.46 -7.16 -12.65
CA ILE A 432 2.29 -7.23 -11.76
C ILE A 432 1.40 -5.99 -11.98
N MET A 433 1.99 -4.80 -12.08
CA MET A 433 1.24 -3.57 -12.35
C MET A 433 0.51 -3.64 -13.68
N SER A 434 1.20 -4.06 -14.75
CA SER A 434 0.58 -4.26 -16.07
C SER A 434 -0.60 -5.22 -15.99
N THR A 435 -0.43 -6.37 -15.33
CA THR A 435 -1.51 -7.36 -15.17
C THR A 435 -2.71 -6.80 -14.41
N LYS A 436 -2.46 -6.04 -13.33
CA LYS A 436 -3.53 -5.41 -12.54
C LYS A 436 -4.27 -4.35 -13.36
N ILE A 437 -3.55 -3.45 -14.02
CA ILE A 437 -4.13 -2.37 -14.82
C ILE A 437 -4.94 -2.94 -15.98
N MET A 438 -4.41 -3.92 -16.71
CA MET A 438 -5.13 -4.57 -17.81
C MET A 438 -6.45 -5.19 -17.33
N LYS A 439 -6.47 -5.76 -16.11
CA LYS A 439 -7.68 -6.32 -15.51
C LYS A 439 -8.67 -5.23 -15.07
N ASP A 440 -8.18 -4.16 -14.45
CA ASP A 440 -9.01 -3.07 -13.94
C ASP A 440 -9.71 -2.29 -15.08
N TYR A 441 -9.05 -2.18 -16.24
CA TYR A 441 -9.59 -1.51 -17.42
C TYR A 441 -10.36 -2.44 -18.36
N GLN A 442 -10.33 -3.76 -18.13
CA GLN A 442 -10.93 -4.74 -19.03
C GLN A 442 -12.41 -4.46 -19.32
N LYS A 443 -13.22 -4.23 -18.27
CA LYS A 443 -14.66 -4.02 -18.41
C LYS A 443 -14.99 -2.63 -18.97
N PRO A 444 -14.47 -1.52 -18.41
CA PRO A 444 -14.79 -0.19 -18.93
C PRO A 444 -14.38 0.03 -20.39
N VAL A 445 -13.19 -0.46 -20.78
CA VAL A 445 -12.72 -0.36 -22.16
C VAL A 445 -13.60 -1.17 -23.11
N ALA A 446 -14.05 -2.36 -22.70
CA ALA A 446 -14.93 -3.18 -23.52
C ALA A 446 -16.31 -2.54 -23.70
N GLU A 447 -16.86 -1.91 -22.66
CA GLU A 447 -18.13 -1.19 -22.71
C GLU A 447 -18.07 -0.01 -23.69
N ILE A 448 -17.02 0.82 -23.61
CA ILE A 448 -16.81 1.95 -24.52
C ILE A 448 -16.65 1.48 -25.97
N LEU A 449 -15.86 0.42 -26.20
CA LEU A 449 -15.69 -0.13 -27.54
C LEU A 449 -17.00 -0.71 -28.11
N ALA A 450 -17.88 -1.25 -27.26
CA ALA A 450 -19.20 -1.71 -27.70
C ALA A 450 -20.09 -0.53 -28.07
N GLN A 451 -20.09 0.53 -27.27
CA GLN A 451 -20.83 1.77 -27.55
C GLN A 451 -20.43 2.38 -28.89
N TRP A 452 -19.14 2.55 -29.14
CA TRP A 452 -18.66 3.08 -30.43
C TRP A 452 -19.07 2.22 -31.62
N LYS A 453 -19.11 0.89 -31.44
CA LYS A 453 -19.58 -0.02 -32.50
C LYS A 453 -21.08 0.11 -32.78
N GLU A 454 -21.89 0.40 -31.77
CA GLU A 454 -23.33 0.66 -31.94
C GLU A 454 -23.57 2.02 -32.60
N GLU A 455 -22.79 3.04 -32.23
CA GLU A 455 -22.82 4.38 -32.84
C GLU A 455 -22.43 4.34 -34.33
N ASP A 456 -21.33 3.64 -34.67
CA ASP A 456 -20.89 3.45 -36.06
C ASP A 456 -21.94 2.70 -36.91
N GLN A 457 -22.71 1.78 -36.32
CA GLN A 457 -23.79 1.07 -37.00
C GLN A 457 -25.07 1.91 -37.15
N SER A 458 -25.31 2.86 -36.22
CA SER A 458 -26.43 3.79 -36.29
C SER A 458 -26.18 5.02 -37.19
N GLY A 459 -24.91 5.29 -37.54
CA GLY A 459 -24.50 6.42 -38.37
C GLY A 459 -24.39 6.13 -39.87
N GLU A 460 -24.56 4.88 -40.32
CA GLU A 460 -24.49 4.47 -41.73
C GLU A 460 -25.87 4.34 -42.41
N GLU A 461 -26.78 5.30 -42.16
CA GLU A 461 -27.96 5.56 -43.01
C GLU A 461 -27.76 6.82 -43.88
N SER A 462 -26.58 7.00 -44.49
CA SER A 462 -26.41 7.87 -45.68
C SER A 462 -24.97 7.85 -46.20
N SER A 463 -24.60 6.86 -47.00
CA SER A 463 -23.71 6.98 -48.18
C SER A 463 -23.28 5.59 -48.65
N GLU A 464 -23.24 5.43 -49.96
CA GLU A 464 -23.19 4.19 -50.73
C GLU A 464 -22.08 3.23 -50.29
N LYS A 465 -22.47 2.01 -49.89
CA LYS A 465 -21.56 0.87 -49.79
C LYS A 465 -21.55 0.14 -51.13
N GLU A 466 -20.43 0.20 -51.84
CA GLU A 466 -20.13 -0.71 -52.93
C GLU A 466 -20.10 -2.15 -52.39
N GLU A 467 -21.12 -2.94 -52.73
CA GLU A 467 -21.13 -4.39 -52.52
C GLU A 467 -20.11 -5.03 -53.47
N GLN A 468 -19.06 -5.66 -52.93
CA GLN A 468 -18.25 -6.60 -53.71
C GLN A 468 -19.09 -7.86 -53.99
N LYS A 469 -19.71 -7.91 -55.16
CA LYS A 469 -20.35 -9.11 -55.73
C LYS A 469 -19.28 -9.99 -56.39
N GLY A 470 -19.13 -11.22 -55.94
CA GLY A 470 -18.45 -12.28 -56.70
C GLY A 470 -19.37 -12.81 -57.80
N GLU A 471 -18.80 -13.26 -58.92
CA GLU A 471 -19.51 -13.64 -60.16
C GLU A 471 -20.53 -14.78 -60.04
N ASN A 472 -20.66 -15.47 -58.89
CA ASN A 472 -21.57 -16.62 -58.73
C ASN A 472 -22.61 -16.49 -57.59
N GLY A 473 -22.82 -15.30 -57.01
CA GLY A 473 -23.95 -15.10 -56.10
C GLY A 473 -23.91 -15.85 -54.76
N GLU A 474 -22.75 -16.36 -54.33
CA GLU A 474 -22.59 -16.89 -52.97
C GLU A 474 -22.33 -15.76 -51.95
N VAL A 475 -23.12 -15.77 -50.87
CA VAL A 475 -22.89 -14.92 -49.69
C VAL A 475 -21.61 -15.38 -48.99
N ILE A 476 -20.52 -14.60 -49.13
CA ILE A 476 -19.28 -14.86 -48.40
C ILE A 476 -19.56 -14.55 -46.92
N PRO A 477 -19.39 -15.52 -45.98
CA PRO A 477 -19.53 -15.24 -44.56
C PRO A 477 -18.47 -14.21 -44.17
N LYS A 478 -18.86 -13.15 -43.44
CA LYS A 478 -17.90 -12.24 -42.80
C LYS A 478 -16.97 -13.07 -41.92
N LYS A 479 -15.73 -13.30 -42.37
CA LYS A 479 -14.68 -13.89 -41.54
C LYS A 479 -14.53 -13.00 -40.30
N GLU A 480 -14.75 -13.55 -39.12
CA GLU A 480 -14.32 -12.92 -37.87
C GLU A 480 -12.84 -12.55 -38.04
N GLU A 481 -12.50 -11.26 -38.01
CA GLU A 481 -11.10 -10.83 -38.08
C GLU A 481 -10.36 -11.46 -36.89
N GLU A 482 -9.45 -12.40 -37.17
CA GLU A 482 -8.62 -13.02 -36.14
C GLU A 482 -7.88 -11.95 -35.34
N VAL A 483 -8.03 -12.01 -34.02
CA VAL A 483 -7.56 -10.95 -33.15
C VAL A 483 -6.03 -11.01 -33.05
N ASN A 484 -5.33 -9.97 -33.55
CA ASN A 484 -3.86 -9.94 -33.53
C ASN A 484 -3.33 -9.44 -32.18
N ASP A 485 -2.96 -10.37 -31.30
CA ASP A 485 -2.47 -10.03 -29.96
C ASP A 485 -1.06 -9.39 -29.92
N PHE A 486 -0.26 -9.55 -30.98
CA PHE A 486 1.09 -9.00 -31.05
C PHE A 486 1.12 -7.56 -31.60
N LYS A 487 -0.06 -7.04 -31.97
CA LYS A 487 -0.26 -5.67 -32.43
C LYS A 487 -0.78 -4.80 -31.29
N ILE A 488 -0.26 -3.57 -31.22
CA ILE A 488 -0.79 -2.56 -30.30
C ILE A 488 -2.17 -2.09 -30.79
N ASP A 489 -3.19 -2.35 -29.98
CA ASP A 489 -4.56 -1.95 -30.24
C ASP A 489 -4.78 -0.47 -29.89
N LYS A 490 -4.76 0.37 -30.92
CA LYS A 490 -4.97 1.82 -30.78
C LYS A 490 -6.41 2.18 -30.38
N GLN A 491 -7.41 1.37 -30.74
CA GLN A 491 -8.80 1.62 -30.36
C GLN A 491 -8.99 1.40 -28.86
N ARG A 492 -8.42 0.32 -28.31
CA ARG A 492 -8.38 0.10 -26.85
C ARG A 492 -7.70 1.23 -26.08
N ILE A 493 -6.61 1.78 -26.62
CA ILE A 493 -5.93 2.93 -25.99
C ILE A 493 -6.85 4.16 -25.99
N LYS A 494 -7.51 4.46 -27.12
CA LYS A 494 -8.46 5.57 -27.18
C LYS A 494 -9.62 5.39 -26.18
N ALA A 495 -10.20 4.20 -26.11
CA ALA A 495 -11.30 3.91 -25.20
C ALA A 495 -10.86 4.02 -23.73
N ALA A 496 -9.63 3.58 -23.40
CA ALA A 496 -9.06 3.78 -22.08
C ALA A 496 -8.88 5.28 -21.74
N HIS A 497 -8.41 6.09 -22.68
CA HIS A 497 -8.29 7.54 -22.48
C HIS A 497 -9.65 8.23 -22.31
N GLU A 498 -10.71 7.74 -22.96
CA GLU A 498 -12.07 8.23 -22.73
C GLU A 498 -12.59 7.88 -21.34
N TYR A 499 -12.39 6.64 -20.90
CA TYR A 499 -12.70 6.23 -19.53
C TYR A 499 -11.95 7.08 -18.47
N GLU A 500 -10.68 7.40 -18.74
CA GLU A 500 -9.87 8.24 -17.85
C GLU A 500 -10.39 9.67 -17.75
N LYS A 501 -10.84 10.25 -18.88
CA LYS A 501 -11.45 11.60 -18.92
C LYS A 501 -12.77 11.66 -18.15
N THR A 502 -13.62 10.65 -18.30
CA THR A 502 -14.96 10.62 -17.67
C THR A 502 -14.90 10.35 -16.16
N CYS A 503 -13.91 9.60 -15.68
CA CYS A 503 -13.83 9.16 -14.28
C CYS A 503 -12.73 9.86 -13.44
N GLN A 504 -12.11 10.95 -13.94
CA GLN A 504 -10.99 11.65 -13.29
C GLN A 504 -9.82 10.72 -12.86
N ARG A 505 -9.59 9.63 -13.60
CA ARG A 505 -8.48 8.71 -13.32
C ARG A 505 -7.22 9.19 -14.01
N LEU A 506 -6.54 10.15 -13.39
CA LEU A 506 -5.25 10.63 -13.86
C LEU A 506 -4.14 9.80 -13.20
N VAL A 507 -3.42 9.02 -14.01
CA VAL A 507 -2.09 8.47 -13.69
C VAL A 507 -2.06 7.34 -12.63
N TYR A 508 -1.67 6.12 -13.04
CA TYR A 508 -1.32 5.06 -12.08
C TYR A 508 0.13 5.28 -11.61
N ASP A 509 0.26 6.11 -10.57
CA ASP A 509 1.50 6.40 -9.84
C ASP A 509 1.23 6.11 -8.33
N PRO A 510 1.31 4.84 -7.91
CA PRO A 510 0.90 4.44 -6.57
C PRO A 510 1.78 5.00 -5.45
N ASP A 511 3.04 5.35 -5.75
CA ASP A 511 4.02 5.94 -4.84
C ASP A 511 4.16 7.46 -4.94
N GLY A 512 3.56 8.10 -5.95
CA GLY A 512 3.59 9.55 -6.14
C GLY A 512 4.99 10.06 -6.54
N ASP A 513 5.79 9.19 -7.15
CA ASP A 513 7.18 9.50 -7.54
C ASP A 513 7.28 10.11 -8.94
N GLY A 514 6.16 10.22 -9.65
CA GLY A 514 6.05 10.76 -11.01
C GLY A 514 6.14 9.69 -12.09
N PHE A 515 6.36 8.41 -11.78
CA PHE A 515 6.41 7.33 -12.75
C PHE A 515 5.01 6.90 -13.17
N ASN A 516 4.46 7.61 -14.16
CA ASN A 516 3.15 7.29 -14.72
C ASN A 516 3.19 5.99 -15.53
N PHE A 517 2.62 4.91 -14.97
CA PHE A 517 2.47 3.63 -15.65
C PHE A 517 0.99 3.33 -15.93
N GLY A 518 0.32 4.17 -16.71
CA GLY A 518 -1.10 4.02 -17.09
C GLY A 518 -1.40 2.87 -18.08
N TYR A 519 -2.65 2.79 -18.54
CA TYR A 519 -3.14 1.69 -19.39
C TYR A 519 -2.34 1.53 -20.69
N GLU A 520 -2.04 2.64 -21.38
CA GLU A 520 -1.23 2.60 -22.60
C GLU A 520 0.12 1.92 -22.35
N ARG A 521 0.89 2.38 -21.35
CA ARG A 521 2.19 1.79 -21.01
C ARG A 521 2.07 0.33 -20.59
N ALA A 522 1.03 -0.02 -19.83
CA ALA A 522 0.75 -1.39 -19.42
C ALA A 522 0.50 -2.32 -20.63
N LEU A 523 -0.28 -1.86 -21.63
CA LEU A 523 -0.57 -2.61 -22.85
C LEU A 523 0.68 -2.77 -23.72
N TYR A 524 1.42 -1.68 -23.96
CA TYR A 524 2.69 -1.72 -24.71
C TYR A 524 3.68 -2.70 -24.09
N PHE A 525 3.88 -2.59 -22.77
CA PHE A 525 4.75 -3.50 -22.04
C PHE A 525 4.34 -4.96 -22.22
N LYS A 526 3.05 -5.29 -22.04
CA LYS A 526 2.56 -6.67 -22.14
C LYS A 526 2.71 -7.26 -23.54
N VAL A 527 2.33 -6.51 -24.57
CA VAL A 527 2.41 -6.97 -25.97
C VAL A 527 3.86 -7.21 -26.37
N ARG A 528 4.75 -6.25 -26.09
CA ARG A 528 6.16 -6.32 -26.48
C ARG A 528 6.91 -7.41 -25.72
N THR A 529 6.73 -7.51 -24.40
CA THR A 529 7.42 -8.53 -23.59
C THR A 529 7.07 -9.94 -24.01
N ASN A 530 5.80 -10.20 -24.33
CA ASN A 530 5.39 -11.51 -24.82
C ASN A 530 5.85 -11.80 -26.26
N MET A 531 5.90 -10.80 -27.14
CA MET A 531 6.50 -10.94 -28.48
C MET A 531 7.96 -11.41 -28.37
N PHE A 532 8.77 -10.70 -27.58
CA PHE A 532 10.18 -11.08 -27.35
C PHE A 532 10.31 -12.46 -26.69
N LYS A 533 9.45 -12.76 -25.70
CA LYS A 533 9.42 -14.07 -25.05
C LYS A 533 9.14 -15.19 -26.05
N LEU A 534 8.16 -15.03 -26.94
CA LEU A 534 7.84 -16.02 -27.98
C LEU A 534 9.03 -16.24 -28.91
N ILE A 535 9.61 -15.16 -29.43
CA ILE A 535 10.75 -15.23 -30.34
C ILE A 535 11.92 -15.97 -29.68
N ARG A 536 12.32 -15.56 -28.47
CA ARG A 536 13.50 -16.10 -27.80
C ARG A 536 13.30 -17.49 -27.19
N LYS A 537 12.20 -17.73 -26.45
CA LYS A 537 11.98 -19.00 -25.73
C LYS A 537 11.37 -20.10 -26.57
N GLU A 538 10.64 -19.78 -27.64
CA GLU A 538 9.84 -20.78 -28.35
C GLU A 538 10.30 -20.92 -29.80
N ILE A 539 10.44 -19.81 -30.55
CA ILE A 539 10.80 -19.89 -31.98
C ILE A 539 12.28 -20.18 -32.18
N MET A 540 13.16 -19.41 -31.52
CA MET A 540 14.61 -19.54 -31.64
C MET A 540 15.22 -20.63 -30.76
N ALA A 541 14.44 -21.18 -29.82
CA ALA A 541 14.90 -22.22 -28.92
C ALA A 541 15.33 -23.49 -29.67
N GLN A 542 16.25 -24.24 -29.07
CA GLN A 542 16.83 -25.46 -29.65
C GLN A 542 17.33 -25.25 -31.09
N ASN A 543 18.00 -24.11 -31.34
CA ASN A 543 18.51 -23.71 -32.64
C ASN A 543 17.42 -23.72 -33.75
N PHE A 544 16.33 -22.98 -33.51
CA PHE A 544 15.22 -22.83 -34.47
C PHE A 544 14.43 -24.12 -34.79
N ARG A 545 14.45 -25.15 -33.93
CA ARG A 545 13.78 -26.44 -34.21
C ARG A 545 12.30 -26.32 -34.60
N LEU A 546 11.53 -25.50 -33.87
CA LEU A 546 10.10 -25.26 -34.19
C LEU A 546 9.94 -24.57 -35.55
N TYR A 547 10.84 -23.64 -35.85
CA TYR A 547 10.86 -22.92 -37.11
C TYR A 547 11.10 -23.88 -38.28
N GLU A 548 12.09 -24.77 -38.18
CA GLU A 548 12.38 -25.79 -39.19
C GLU A 548 11.16 -26.66 -39.49
N GLN A 549 10.47 -27.11 -38.43
CA GLN A 549 9.26 -27.95 -38.57
C GLN A 549 8.12 -27.25 -39.31
N CYS A 550 8.07 -25.92 -39.28
CA CYS A 550 7.02 -25.13 -39.91
C CYS A 550 7.45 -24.46 -41.22
N LEU A 551 8.72 -24.57 -41.62
CA LEU A 551 9.30 -23.80 -42.72
C LEU A 551 8.61 -24.09 -44.05
N GLU A 552 8.37 -25.37 -44.36
CA GLU A 552 7.73 -25.78 -45.61
C GLU A 552 6.29 -25.26 -45.70
N ASN A 553 5.55 -25.31 -44.59
CA ASN A 553 4.21 -24.75 -44.48
C ASN A 553 4.22 -23.23 -44.70
N LEU A 554 5.12 -22.50 -44.03
CA LEU A 554 5.29 -21.05 -44.23
C LEU A 554 5.63 -20.68 -45.67
N ALA A 555 6.51 -21.45 -46.32
CA ALA A 555 6.88 -21.24 -47.70
C ALA A 555 5.71 -21.50 -48.65
N GLN A 556 4.90 -22.53 -48.40
CA GLN A 556 3.69 -22.80 -49.18
C GLN A 556 2.66 -21.68 -49.05
N ILE A 557 2.36 -21.23 -47.82
CA ILE A 557 1.44 -20.11 -47.60
C ILE A 557 1.90 -18.86 -48.36
N LEU A 558 3.19 -18.54 -48.32
CA LEU A 558 3.71 -17.37 -49.04
C LEU A 558 3.60 -17.52 -50.57
N ARG A 559 3.78 -18.73 -51.11
CA ARG A 559 3.56 -19.00 -52.55
C ARG A 559 2.10 -18.75 -52.92
N ASP A 560 1.17 -19.32 -52.17
CA ASP A 560 -0.27 -19.15 -52.40
C ASP A 560 -0.70 -17.68 -52.28
N GLU A 561 -0.15 -16.93 -51.32
CA GLU A 561 -0.40 -15.50 -51.17
C GLU A 561 0.15 -14.66 -52.32
N LYS A 562 1.30 -15.06 -52.91
CA LYS A 562 1.87 -14.39 -54.09
C LYS A 562 1.01 -14.64 -55.33
N GLU A 563 0.62 -15.88 -55.57
CA GLU A 563 -0.27 -16.25 -56.69
C GLU A 563 -1.60 -15.49 -56.63
N LYS A 564 -2.15 -15.28 -55.43
CA LYS A 564 -3.40 -14.55 -55.20
C LYS A 564 -3.21 -13.03 -55.02
N GLN A 565 -1.99 -12.51 -55.14
CA GLN A 565 -1.64 -11.10 -54.92
C GLN A 565 -2.08 -10.54 -53.54
N LEU A 566 -2.11 -11.39 -52.51
CA LEU A 566 -2.54 -11.04 -51.15
C LEU A 566 -1.39 -10.47 -50.30
N THR A 567 -0.14 -10.65 -50.71
CA THR A 567 1.05 -10.17 -49.98
C THR A 567 1.69 -8.93 -50.59
N LYS A 568 2.32 -8.11 -49.75
CA LYS A 568 3.10 -6.92 -50.15
C LYS A 568 4.60 -7.12 -49.97
N LEU A 569 5.02 -8.37 -49.79
CA LEU A 569 6.44 -8.75 -49.72
C LEU A 569 7.02 -8.86 -51.14
N PRO A 570 8.31 -8.57 -51.32
CA PRO A 570 8.99 -8.73 -52.62
C PRO A 570 9.01 -10.19 -53.08
N ASP A 571 9.13 -10.39 -54.39
CA ASP A 571 9.19 -11.73 -54.97
C ASP A 571 10.44 -12.51 -54.55
N GLU A 572 11.52 -11.79 -54.28
CA GLU A 572 12.79 -12.30 -53.76
C GLU A 572 12.71 -12.72 -52.29
N TRP A 573 11.57 -12.52 -51.60
CA TRP A 573 11.42 -12.90 -50.19
C TRP A 573 11.40 -14.41 -49.99
N ILE A 574 12.53 -14.94 -49.52
CA ILE A 574 12.72 -16.32 -49.06
C ILE A 574 12.45 -16.43 -47.55
N CYS A 575 11.53 -17.31 -47.13
CA CYS A 575 11.21 -17.51 -45.71
C CYS A 575 12.43 -17.99 -44.89
N ASP A 576 13.17 -18.99 -45.37
CA ASP A 576 14.31 -19.54 -44.64
C ASP A 576 15.43 -18.51 -44.38
N LYS A 577 15.63 -17.59 -45.34
CA LYS A 577 16.57 -16.48 -45.19
C LYS A 577 15.92 -15.33 -44.42
N HIS A 578 14.96 -14.62 -45.00
CA HIS A 578 14.55 -13.30 -44.52
C HIS A 578 13.67 -13.35 -43.26
N ASP A 579 12.75 -14.32 -43.12
CA ASP A 579 11.93 -14.41 -41.90
C ASP A 579 12.79 -14.86 -40.70
N ARG A 580 13.68 -15.84 -40.89
CA ARG A 580 14.62 -16.30 -39.86
C ARG A 580 15.55 -15.17 -39.41
N HIS A 581 16.16 -14.45 -40.35
CA HIS A 581 17.06 -13.36 -40.02
C HIS A 581 16.33 -12.12 -39.50
N LEU A 582 15.08 -11.88 -39.88
CA LEU A 582 14.24 -10.85 -39.25
C LEU A 582 14.00 -11.16 -37.76
N LEU A 583 13.64 -12.40 -37.43
CA LEU A 583 13.45 -12.84 -36.04
C LEU A 583 14.76 -12.72 -35.25
N LYS A 584 15.89 -13.14 -35.84
CA LYS A 584 17.22 -13.04 -35.25
C LYS A 584 17.63 -11.57 -35.01
N ALA A 585 17.46 -10.69 -35.99
CA ALA A 585 17.78 -9.27 -35.89
C ALA A 585 16.99 -8.58 -34.79
N VAL A 586 15.69 -8.87 -34.68
CA VAL A 586 14.85 -8.33 -33.60
C VAL A 586 15.28 -8.88 -32.25
N SER A 587 15.62 -10.16 -32.15
CA SER A 587 16.11 -10.75 -30.90
C SER A 587 17.41 -10.12 -30.43
N ASP A 588 18.37 -9.93 -31.34
CA ASP A 588 19.72 -9.44 -31.03
C ASP A 588 19.77 -7.91 -30.82
N GLN A 589 19.06 -7.14 -31.66
CA GLN A 589 19.21 -5.67 -31.75
C GLN A 589 17.95 -4.90 -31.37
N GLY A 590 16.85 -5.59 -31.05
CA GLY A 590 15.57 -4.99 -30.70
C GLY A 590 14.79 -4.41 -31.89
N LEU A 591 13.58 -3.93 -31.60
CA LEU A 591 12.68 -3.35 -32.60
C LEU A 591 13.16 -2.06 -33.28
N PRO A 592 13.92 -1.16 -32.62
CA PRO A 592 14.48 0.01 -33.30
C PRO A 592 15.36 -0.33 -34.51
N PHE A 593 15.98 -1.52 -34.50
CA PHE A 593 16.86 -1.99 -35.57
C PHE A 593 16.14 -2.24 -36.90
N LEU A 594 14.80 -2.37 -36.90
CA LEU A 594 14.02 -2.48 -38.14
C LEU A 594 14.21 -1.26 -39.09
N ASN A 595 14.68 -0.12 -38.58
CA ASN A 595 15.06 1.03 -39.41
C ASN A 595 16.35 0.82 -40.21
N LYS A 596 17.22 -0.09 -39.75
CA LYS A 596 18.56 -0.36 -40.29
C LYS A 596 18.64 -1.67 -41.08
N MET A 597 17.49 -2.30 -41.34
CA MET A 597 17.40 -3.57 -42.07
C MET A 597 17.54 -3.41 -43.59
N LYS A 598 17.34 -2.20 -44.12
CA LYS A 598 17.50 -1.94 -45.56
C LYS A 598 18.95 -2.21 -45.96
N GLU A 599 19.16 -3.08 -46.96
CA GLU A 599 20.49 -3.43 -47.50
C GLU A 599 21.46 -4.01 -46.45
N ASN A 600 20.93 -4.59 -45.37
CA ASN A 600 21.75 -5.09 -44.28
C ASN A 600 22.38 -6.46 -44.62
N THR A 601 23.71 -6.51 -44.70
CA THR A 601 24.47 -7.74 -45.00
C THR A 601 24.51 -8.73 -43.84
N ASP A 602 24.57 -8.23 -42.60
CA ASP A 602 24.74 -9.08 -41.41
C ASP A 602 23.52 -10.00 -41.18
N TYR A 603 22.34 -9.59 -41.67
CA TYR A 603 21.10 -10.32 -41.57
C TYR A 603 20.52 -10.74 -42.94
N GLY A 604 21.32 -10.69 -44.02
CA GLY A 604 20.93 -11.28 -45.30
C GLY A 604 19.89 -10.49 -46.12
N PHE A 605 19.85 -9.17 -45.96
CA PHE A 605 18.95 -8.23 -46.67
C PHE A 605 19.67 -7.45 -47.78
N GLU A 606 20.79 -7.97 -48.32
CA GLU A 606 21.68 -7.25 -49.26
C GLU A 606 20.96 -6.73 -50.52
N ASN A 607 19.88 -7.39 -50.95
CA ASN A 607 19.16 -7.09 -52.19
C ASN A 607 17.65 -6.93 -51.98
N ILE A 608 17.21 -6.71 -50.73
CA ILE A 608 15.79 -6.60 -50.39
C ILE A 608 15.53 -5.30 -49.64
N ASN A 609 14.70 -4.44 -50.24
CA ASN A 609 14.28 -3.18 -49.64
C ASN A 609 12.82 -3.24 -49.19
N VAL A 610 12.62 -3.47 -47.89
CA VAL A 610 11.29 -3.52 -47.28
C VAL A 610 11.16 -2.45 -46.19
N PRO A 611 10.16 -1.54 -46.28
CA PRO A 611 9.96 -0.51 -45.26
C PRO A 611 9.72 -1.10 -43.87
N ARG A 612 10.17 -0.40 -42.82
CA ARG A 612 9.98 -0.79 -41.40
C ARG A 612 8.55 -1.23 -41.08
N LYS A 613 7.54 -0.50 -41.55
CA LYS A 613 6.13 -0.83 -41.29
C LYS A 613 5.75 -2.20 -41.84
N ARG A 614 6.30 -2.62 -42.98
CA ARG A 614 6.08 -3.95 -43.57
C ARG A 614 6.85 -5.04 -42.81
N LEU A 615 8.10 -4.78 -42.43
CA LEU A 615 8.88 -5.69 -41.57
C LEU A 615 8.18 -5.94 -40.23
N GLN A 616 7.65 -4.88 -39.60
CA GLN A 616 6.90 -5.00 -38.36
C GLN A 616 5.62 -5.83 -38.54
N LYS A 617 4.86 -5.62 -39.63
CA LYS A 617 3.69 -6.44 -39.94
C LYS A 617 4.06 -7.91 -40.18
N ARG A 618 5.17 -8.18 -40.88
CA ARG A 618 5.66 -9.55 -41.10
C ARG A 618 6.09 -10.19 -39.78
N LEU A 619 6.76 -9.46 -38.90
CA LEU A 619 7.10 -9.92 -37.55
C LEU A 619 5.86 -10.26 -36.72
N GLU A 620 4.85 -9.39 -36.71
CA GLU A 620 3.58 -9.62 -36.02
C GLU A 620 2.88 -10.89 -36.56
N TYR A 621 2.86 -11.06 -37.89
CA TYR A 621 2.34 -12.27 -38.55
C TYR A 621 3.09 -13.53 -38.13
N LEU A 622 4.43 -13.53 -38.18
CA LEU A 622 5.24 -14.69 -37.77
C LEU A 622 4.95 -15.08 -36.31
N CYS A 623 4.84 -14.09 -35.42
CA CYS A 623 4.51 -14.34 -34.02
C CYS A 623 3.13 -15.00 -33.86
N LEU A 624 2.12 -14.54 -34.59
CA LEU A 624 0.79 -15.17 -34.59
C LEU A 624 0.84 -16.60 -35.12
N PHE A 625 1.47 -16.80 -36.27
CA PHE A 625 1.61 -18.11 -36.90
C PHE A 625 2.26 -19.11 -35.94
N PHE A 626 3.43 -18.78 -35.37
CA PHE A 626 4.12 -19.68 -34.45
C PHE A 626 3.37 -19.91 -33.13
N LYS A 627 2.64 -18.90 -32.63
CA LYS A 627 1.75 -19.07 -31.49
C LYS A 627 0.66 -20.10 -31.78
N GLU A 628 0.05 -20.05 -32.96
CA GLU A 628 -0.96 -21.02 -33.38
C GLU A 628 -0.39 -22.44 -33.50
N GLN A 629 0.81 -22.58 -34.10
CA GLN A 629 1.48 -23.88 -34.21
C GLN A 629 1.83 -24.46 -32.83
N LEU A 630 2.30 -23.63 -31.89
CA LEU A 630 2.53 -24.05 -30.51
C LEU A 630 1.25 -24.50 -29.81
N LEU A 631 0.13 -23.82 -30.03
CA LEU A 631 -1.17 -24.21 -29.48
C LEU A 631 -1.62 -25.56 -30.05
N LYS A 632 -1.41 -25.82 -31.34
CA LYS A 632 -1.68 -27.13 -31.96
C LYS A 632 -0.80 -28.23 -31.37
N LEU A 633 0.50 -27.98 -31.23
CA LEU A 633 1.44 -28.92 -30.62
C LEU A 633 1.10 -29.22 -29.14
N ARG A 634 0.75 -28.21 -28.35
CA ARG A 634 0.36 -28.36 -26.93
C ARG A 634 -1.01 -29.03 -26.75
N LYS A 635 -1.92 -28.92 -27.72
CA LYS A 635 -3.18 -29.69 -27.73
C LYS A 635 -2.90 -31.18 -27.96
N ASN A 636 -1.94 -31.50 -28.82
CA ASN A 636 -1.58 -32.88 -29.15
C ASN A 636 -0.68 -33.55 -28.10
N ASN A 637 -0.01 -32.78 -27.22
CA ASN A 637 0.84 -33.27 -26.15
C ASN A 637 0.51 -32.58 -24.80
N PRO A 638 -0.41 -33.13 -23.98
CA PRO A 638 -0.88 -32.52 -22.74
C PRO A 638 0.20 -32.28 -21.67
N SER A 639 1.34 -32.96 -21.77
CA SER A 639 2.49 -32.87 -20.84
C SER A 639 3.31 -31.57 -20.97
N LEU A 640 3.12 -30.78 -22.03
CA LEU A 640 3.91 -29.56 -22.33
C LEU A 640 3.23 -28.24 -21.92
N ARG A 641 2.22 -28.26 -21.04
CA ARG A 641 1.49 -27.04 -20.60
C ARG A 641 2.32 -26.19 -19.63
N GLY A 642 3.25 -25.40 -20.16
CA GLY A 642 3.98 -24.34 -19.44
C GLY A 642 3.62 -22.93 -19.91
N ALA A 643 3.34 -22.05 -18.93
CA ALA A 643 3.17 -20.58 -18.97
C ALA A 643 2.47 -19.96 -20.21
N ASP A 644 1.23 -19.51 -20.00
CA ASP A 644 0.37 -18.80 -20.95
C ASP A 644 1.07 -17.53 -21.54
N LEU A 645 1.16 -17.45 -22.87
CA LEU A 645 1.73 -16.33 -23.64
C LEU A 645 0.67 -15.25 -23.96
N SER A 646 -0.34 -15.09 -23.11
CA SER A 646 -1.47 -14.16 -23.36
C SER A 646 -1.01 -12.70 -23.42
N THR A 647 -1.06 -12.18 -24.64
CA THR A 647 -0.57 -10.91 -25.18
C THR A 647 -1.61 -9.83 -25.11
N GLY A 648 -1.93 -9.33 -23.91
CA GLY A 648 -2.73 -8.09 -23.77
C GLY A 648 -4.18 -8.15 -24.27
N GLN A 649 -4.58 -9.21 -24.96
CA GLN A 649 -5.94 -9.69 -25.02
C GLN A 649 -6.15 -10.54 -23.78
N THR A 650 -6.89 -10.00 -22.82
CA THR A 650 -7.89 -10.84 -22.17
C THR A 650 -8.60 -11.54 -23.30
N GLN A 651 -8.58 -12.88 -23.34
CA GLN A 651 -9.54 -13.62 -24.12
C GLN A 651 -10.87 -12.89 -23.93
N ILE A 652 -11.39 -12.30 -25.01
CA ILE A 652 -12.82 -12.08 -25.11
C ILE A 652 -13.33 -13.50 -25.22
N ASP A 653 -13.51 -14.12 -24.07
CA ASP A 653 -14.36 -15.25 -23.92
C ASP A 653 -15.60 -14.65 -23.26
N PRO A 654 -16.66 -14.31 -24.05
CA PRO A 654 -17.97 -13.99 -23.49
C PRO A 654 -18.49 -15.15 -22.62
N ARG A 655 -17.82 -16.30 -22.67
CA ARG A 655 -18.02 -17.47 -21.84
C ARG A 655 -16.70 -17.94 -21.27
N LYS A 656 -15.90 -17.06 -20.64
CA LYS A 656 -14.68 -17.44 -19.89
C LYS A 656 -14.91 -18.84 -19.38
N LYS A 657 -14.32 -19.85 -20.02
CA LYS A 657 -14.59 -21.24 -19.65
C LYS A 657 -14.00 -21.38 -18.26
N PHE A 658 -14.81 -21.05 -17.26
CA PHE A 658 -14.84 -21.73 -15.98
C PHE A 658 -14.63 -23.18 -16.37
N THR A 659 -13.61 -23.81 -15.81
CA THR A 659 -13.39 -25.23 -16.00
C THR A 659 -14.74 -25.88 -15.72
N LYS A 660 -15.49 -26.20 -16.78
CA LYS A 660 -16.81 -26.78 -16.66
C LYS A 660 -16.46 -28.12 -16.06
N ILE A 661 -16.74 -28.27 -14.77
CA ILE A 661 -16.63 -29.57 -14.15
C ILE A 661 -17.70 -30.37 -14.89
N GLU A 662 -17.26 -31.22 -15.82
CA GLU A 662 -18.16 -32.14 -16.50
C GLU A 662 -18.59 -33.14 -15.45
N VAL A 663 -19.80 -32.94 -14.95
CA VAL A 663 -20.41 -33.82 -13.97
C VAL A 663 -21.12 -34.92 -14.73
N GLU A 664 -20.64 -36.15 -14.58
CA GLU A 664 -21.33 -37.33 -15.07
C GLU A 664 -22.69 -37.43 -14.37
N ARG A 665 -23.73 -37.70 -15.16
CA ARG A 665 -25.08 -37.93 -14.66
C ARG A 665 -25.51 -39.38 -14.89
N ASP A 666 -26.35 -39.90 -14.02
CA ASP A 666 -26.99 -41.20 -14.22
C ASP A 666 -28.17 -41.11 -15.21
N GLU A 667 -28.79 -42.26 -15.49
CA GLU A 667 -29.95 -42.39 -16.41
C GLU A 667 -31.17 -41.57 -15.95
N TYR A 668 -31.21 -41.18 -14.67
CA TYR A 668 -32.25 -40.35 -14.07
C TYR A 668 -31.87 -38.86 -14.01
N GLY A 669 -30.71 -38.49 -14.56
CA GLY A 669 -30.21 -37.11 -14.61
C GLY A 669 -29.58 -36.60 -13.31
N ASN A 670 -29.39 -37.45 -12.31
CA ASN A 670 -28.75 -37.12 -11.04
C ASN A 670 -27.22 -37.11 -11.18
N ILE A 671 -26.56 -36.30 -10.37
CA ILE A 671 -25.10 -36.18 -10.34
C ILE A 671 -24.48 -37.47 -9.77
N LYS A 672 -23.53 -38.07 -10.51
CA LYS A 672 -22.69 -39.14 -9.99
C LYS A 672 -21.56 -38.56 -9.14
N TYR A 673 -21.41 -39.11 -7.94
CA TYR A 673 -20.30 -38.79 -7.02
C TYR A 673 -19.27 -39.93 -7.02
N PRO A 674 -17.97 -39.65 -6.78
CA PRO A 674 -17.40 -38.34 -6.44
C PRO A 674 -17.13 -37.45 -7.67
N ILE A 675 -17.34 -36.14 -7.52
CA ILE A 675 -16.98 -35.16 -8.53
C ILE A 675 -15.50 -34.79 -8.34
N ILE A 676 -14.64 -35.13 -9.29
CA ILE A 676 -13.21 -34.83 -9.21
C ILE A 676 -12.98 -33.38 -9.66
N VAL A 677 -12.66 -32.49 -8.70
CA VAL A 677 -12.42 -31.06 -8.98
C VAL A 677 -10.95 -30.81 -9.30
N SER A 678 -10.05 -31.48 -8.58
CA SER A 678 -8.60 -31.46 -8.81
C SER A 678 -7.98 -32.75 -8.26
N PRO A 679 -6.70 -33.05 -8.54
CA PRO A 679 -6.01 -34.20 -7.94
C PRO A 679 -6.02 -34.21 -6.40
N THR A 680 -6.27 -33.05 -5.76
CA THR A 680 -6.26 -32.91 -4.29
C THR A 680 -7.63 -32.61 -3.69
N LEU A 681 -8.69 -32.52 -4.50
CA LEU A 681 -10.04 -32.17 -4.05
C LEU A 681 -11.11 -32.93 -4.84
N GLN A 682 -11.96 -33.64 -4.11
CA GLN A 682 -13.13 -34.33 -4.66
C GLN A 682 -14.38 -33.94 -3.88
N ILE A 683 -15.50 -33.71 -4.55
CA ILE A 683 -16.80 -33.52 -3.88
C ILE A 683 -17.50 -34.86 -3.80
N LEU A 684 -17.83 -35.28 -2.58
CA LEU A 684 -18.53 -36.54 -2.31
C LEU A 684 -20.04 -36.32 -2.21
N ASN A 685 -20.49 -35.12 -1.86
CA ASN A 685 -21.90 -34.73 -1.83
C ASN A 685 -22.02 -33.18 -1.86
N LEU A 686 -22.92 -32.61 -2.67
CA LEU A 686 -23.16 -31.15 -2.70
C LEU A 686 -24.09 -30.67 -1.57
N GLY A 687 -24.85 -31.56 -0.94
CA GLY A 687 -25.79 -31.24 0.13
C GLY A 687 -27.05 -30.52 -0.34
N ILE A 688 -27.80 -29.97 0.61
CA ILE A 688 -29.09 -29.31 0.42
C ILE A 688 -28.99 -27.84 0.86
N ILE A 689 -29.48 -26.92 0.03
CA ILE A 689 -29.50 -25.49 0.36
C ILE A 689 -30.63 -25.21 1.35
N GLU A 690 -30.24 -24.69 2.51
CA GLU A 690 -31.13 -24.19 3.56
C GLU A 690 -31.26 -22.66 3.43
N PHE A 691 -32.42 -22.20 2.96
CA PHE A 691 -32.67 -20.80 2.66
C PHE A 691 -33.43 -20.08 3.80
N GLU A 692 -34.21 -20.80 4.60
CA GLU A 692 -35.01 -20.21 5.69
C GLU A 692 -34.11 -19.78 6.86
N LYS A 693 -32.96 -20.45 7.04
CA LYS A 693 -31.99 -20.14 8.09
C LYS A 693 -30.88 -19.21 7.55
N PRO A 694 -30.81 -17.94 8.00
CA PRO A 694 -29.98 -16.90 7.36
C PRO A 694 -28.47 -17.01 7.59
N PHE A 695 -28.00 -18.01 8.36
CA PHE A 695 -26.57 -18.28 8.59
C PHE A 695 -26.01 -19.40 7.69
N TYR A 696 -26.86 -20.09 6.92
CA TYR A 696 -26.47 -21.14 5.98
C TYR A 696 -26.05 -20.60 4.61
N HIS A 697 -26.09 -19.28 4.43
CA HIS A 697 -25.55 -18.61 3.26
C HIS A 697 -24.99 -17.23 3.63
N SER A 698 -24.04 -16.75 2.84
CA SER A 698 -23.42 -15.42 2.96
C SER A 698 -23.47 -14.72 1.61
N GLU A 699 -22.99 -13.47 1.51
CA GLU A 699 -22.89 -12.78 0.21
C GLU A 699 -22.11 -13.54 -0.87
N LYS A 700 -21.23 -14.49 -0.48
CA LYS A 700 -20.28 -15.13 -1.40
C LYS A 700 -20.29 -16.66 -1.41
N ASN A 701 -20.87 -17.30 -0.40
CA ASN A 701 -20.82 -18.76 -0.24
C ASN A 701 -22.14 -19.30 0.29
N PHE A 702 -22.53 -20.47 -0.21
CA PHE A 702 -23.51 -21.35 0.41
C PHE A 702 -22.82 -22.30 1.40
N PHE A 703 -23.56 -22.72 2.43
CA PHE A 703 -23.15 -23.76 3.38
C PHE A 703 -24.22 -24.86 3.41
N PRO A 704 -24.31 -25.71 2.36
CA PRO A 704 -25.38 -26.68 2.24
C PRO A 704 -25.30 -27.76 3.32
N ILE A 705 -26.45 -28.15 3.88
CA ILE A 705 -26.53 -29.23 4.85
C ILE A 705 -26.22 -30.55 4.14
N GLY A 706 -25.30 -31.34 4.68
CA GLY A 706 -24.87 -32.61 4.09
C GLY A 706 -23.78 -32.46 3.01
N PHE A 707 -23.28 -31.25 2.75
CA PHE A 707 -22.12 -31.06 1.86
C PHE A 707 -20.93 -31.87 2.38
N LYS A 708 -20.27 -32.60 1.49
CA LYS A 708 -19.13 -33.47 1.81
C LYS A 708 -18.05 -33.39 0.73
N SER A 709 -16.80 -33.15 1.13
CA SER A 709 -15.64 -33.15 0.23
C SER A 709 -14.46 -33.92 0.81
N LEU A 710 -13.66 -34.55 -0.04
CA LEU A 710 -12.39 -35.18 0.29
C LEU A 710 -11.25 -34.27 -0.15
N ARG A 711 -10.37 -33.89 0.79
CA ARG A 711 -9.23 -33.00 0.55
C ARG A 711 -7.93 -33.69 0.90
N ASP A 712 -7.01 -33.77 -0.04
CA ASP A 712 -5.62 -34.15 0.24
C ASP A 712 -4.85 -32.94 0.80
N TYR A 713 -4.27 -33.08 1.99
CA TYR A 713 -3.49 -32.03 2.63
C TYR A 713 -2.39 -32.60 3.54
N THR A 714 -1.50 -31.74 4.06
CA THR A 714 -0.45 -32.14 5.01
C THR A 714 -1.04 -32.83 6.23
N SER A 715 -0.41 -33.93 6.65
CA SER A 715 -0.82 -34.69 7.83
C SER A 715 -0.63 -33.89 9.12
N MET A 716 -1.65 -33.91 9.97
CA MET A 716 -1.64 -33.36 11.33
C MET A 716 -1.28 -34.41 12.40
N VAL A 717 -0.82 -35.59 11.98
CA VAL A 717 -0.41 -36.70 12.85
C VAL A 717 1.05 -37.07 12.56
N ARG A 718 1.42 -37.17 11.28
CA ARG A 718 2.75 -37.57 10.80
C ARG A 718 3.47 -36.38 10.13
N PRO A 719 4.58 -35.89 10.70
CA PRO A 719 5.33 -34.78 10.12
C PRO A 719 5.88 -35.12 8.72
N GLY A 720 5.73 -34.19 7.77
CA GLY A 720 6.27 -34.33 6.41
C GLY A 720 5.40 -35.14 5.45
N GLU A 721 4.37 -35.82 5.95
CA GLU A 721 3.47 -36.63 5.13
C GLU A 721 2.20 -35.88 4.71
N ARG A 722 1.44 -36.47 3.78
CA ARG A 722 0.11 -36.00 3.34
C ARG A 722 -0.93 -37.06 3.67
N CYS A 723 -2.14 -36.62 4.01
CA CYS A 723 -3.27 -37.49 4.26
C CYS A 723 -4.57 -36.87 3.75
N GLN A 724 -5.65 -37.64 3.80
CA GLN A 724 -6.96 -37.19 3.32
C GLN A 724 -7.81 -36.67 4.47
N TYR A 725 -8.52 -35.58 4.23
CA TYR A 725 -9.46 -34.96 5.16
C TYR A 725 -10.85 -34.96 4.56
N ILE A 726 -11.81 -35.58 5.25
CA ILE A 726 -13.23 -35.52 4.90
C ILE A 726 -13.81 -34.27 5.56
N CYS A 727 -14.23 -33.30 4.76
CA CYS A 727 -14.88 -32.08 5.23
C CYS A 727 -16.39 -32.21 5.06
N GLU A 728 -17.16 -31.94 6.11
CA GLU A 728 -18.61 -32.08 6.17
C GLU A 728 -19.25 -30.80 6.71
N ILE A 729 -20.41 -30.43 6.17
CA ILE A 729 -21.30 -29.39 6.72
C ILE A 729 -22.54 -30.08 7.25
N LEU A 730 -22.82 -29.90 8.54
CA LEU A 730 -23.94 -30.53 9.25
C LEU A 730 -24.99 -29.48 9.62
N ASP A 731 -26.24 -29.92 9.83
CA ASP A 731 -27.28 -29.07 10.42
C ASP A 731 -26.95 -28.84 11.90
N GLY A 732 -26.56 -27.60 12.22
CA GLY A 732 -26.29 -27.14 13.57
C GLY A 732 -27.46 -26.39 14.21
N GLY A 733 -28.69 -26.56 13.69
CA GLY A 733 -29.85 -25.77 14.07
C GLY A 733 -29.75 -24.38 13.44
N PRO A 734 -29.64 -23.28 14.21
CA PRO A 734 -29.65 -21.92 13.68
C PRO A 734 -28.44 -21.55 12.80
N LYS A 735 -27.31 -22.25 12.94
CA LYS A 735 -26.06 -22.01 12.18
C LYS A 735 -25.41 -23.34 11.78
N PRO A 736 -24.72 -23.42 10.63
CA PRO A 736 -24.07 -24.66 10.19
C PRO A 736 -22.95 -25.10 11.14
N LEU A 737 -22.77 -26.41 11.28
CA LEU A 737 -21.59 -27.00 11.92
C LEU A 737 -20.63 -27.52 10.86
N PHE A 738 -19.36 -27.18 11.01
CA PHE A 738 -18.28 -27.58 10.12
C PHE A 738 -17.50 -28.67 10.81
N LYS A 739 -17.48 -29.86 10.22
CA LYS A 739 -16.75 -31.03 10.70
C LYS A 739 -15.64 -31.39 9.72
N VAL A 740 -14.44 -31.69 10.22
CA VAL A 740 -13.36 -32.28 9.42
C VAL A 740 -12.82 -33.52 10.12
N THR A 741 -12.76 -34.62 9.39
CA THR A 741 -12.25 -35.91 9.87
C THR A 741 -10.95 -36.23 9.12
N CYS A 742 -9.85 -36.47 9.85
CA CYS A 742 -8.57 -36.89 9.29
C CYS A 742 -8.62 -38.40 9.01
N SER A 743 -8.14 -38.86 7.85
CA SER A 743 -8.09 -40.30 7.52
C SER A 743 -7.19 -41.10 8.47
N GLU A 744 -6.21 -40.45 9.08
CA GLU A 744 -5.28 -41.05 10.05
C GLU A 744 -5.79 -40.98 11.49
N ASP A 745 -6.82 -40.16 11.75
CA ASP A 745 -7.45 -40.05 13.07
C ASP A 745 -9.00 -39.97 12.92
N PRO A 746 -9.66 -41.07 12.47
CA PRO A 746 -11.10 -41.04 12.17
C PRO A 746 -11.99 -40.90 13.41
N GLN A 747 -11.48 -41.27 14.59
CA GLN A 747 -12.23 -41.27 15.85
C GLN A 747 -12.32 -39.87 16.48
N ASN A 748 -11.46 -38.93 16.08
CA ASN A 748 -11.41 -37.58 16.66
C ASN A 748 -11.70 -36.48 15.61
N PRO A 749 -12.93 -36.42 15.08
CA PRO A 749 -13.30 -35.37 14.14
C PRO A 749 -13.30 -34.00 14.81
N LEU A 750 -12.77 -32.99 14.11
CA LEU A 750 -12.77 -31.61 14.58
C LEU A 750 -14.06 -30.92 14.14
N ILE A 751 -14.82 -30.37 15.10
CA ILE A 751 -16.09 -29.68 14.85
C ILE A 751 -16.02 -28.23 15.35
N ARG A 752 -16.43 -27.27 14.52
CA ARG A 752 -16.54 -25.84 14.84
C ARG A 752 -17.78 -25.23 14.19
N ASP A 753 -18.12 -24.02 14.59
CA ASP A 753 -19.19 -23.21 14.02
C ASP A 753 -18.75 -22.35 12.81
N SER A 754 -17.53 -22.54 12.31
CA SER A 754 -17.04 -21.92 11.08
C SER A 754 -16.03 -22.81 10.35
N SER A 755 -16.09 -22.82 9.01
CA SER A 755 -15.18 -23.62 8.17
C SER A 755 -13.70 -23.23 8.38
N SER A 756 -13.42 -21.93 8.56
CA SER A 756 -12.06 -21.46 8.86
C SER A 756 -11.59 -21.89 10.25
N GLY A 757 -12.48 -21.96 11.25
CA GLY A 757 -12.15 -22.38 12.61
C GLY A 757 -11.58 -23.79 12.66
N VAL A 758 -12.21 -24.74 11.98
CA VAL A 758 -11.73 -26.14 11.94
C VAL A 758 -10.34 -26.22 11.32
N TRP A 759 -10.14 -25.55 10.19
CA TRP A 759 -8.87 -25.59 9.46
C TRP A 759 -7.73 -24.83 10.13
N ILE A 760 -8.05 -23.81 10.95
CA ILE A 760 -7.05 -23.16 11.81
C ILE A 760 -6.51 -24.17 12.83
N ASP A 761 -7.38 -25.00 13.45
CA ASP A 761 -6.95 -25.97 14.45
C ASP A 761 -6.12 -27.10 13.84
N ILE A 762 -6.49 -27.58 12.65
CA ILE A 762 -5.67 -28.53 11.86
C ILE A 762 -4.28 -27.94 11.60
N CYS A 763 -4.21 -26.70 11.10
CA CYS A 763 -2.94 -26.06 10.77
C CYS A 763 -2.09 -25.74 12.01
N LYS A 764 -2.70 -25.49 13.18
CA LYS A 764 -1.96 -25.37 14.45
C LYS A 764 -1.30 -26.69 14.83
N LYS A 765 -2.04 -27.80 14.81
CA LYS A 765 -1.49 -29.14 15.08
C LYS A 765 -0.34 -29.49 14.14
N ILE A 766 -0.49 -29.19 12.83
CA ILE A 766 0.60 -29.37 11.85
C ILE A 766 1.85 -28.55 12.24
N ASN A 767 1.68 -27.28 12.60
CA ASN A 767 2.81 -26.44 13.00
C ASN A 767 3.48 -26.91 14.29
N GLU A 768 2.71 -27.39 15.27
CA GLU A 768 3.21 -27.95 16.52
C GLU A 768 4.10 -29.17 16.26
N ILE A 769 3.64 -30.11 15.44
CA ILE A 769 4.38 -31.33 15.09
C ILE A 769 5.62 -31.03 14.23
N GLN A 770 5.60 -29.98 13.41
CA GLN A 770 6.75 -29.54 12.62
C GLN A 770 7.74 -28.65 13.40
N GLY A 771 7.53 -28.41 14.70
CA GLY A 771 8.40 -27.56 15.52
C GLY A 771 8.35 -26.06 15.17
N ASN A 772 7.33 -25.62 14.44
CA ASN A 772 7.19 -24.24 13.97
C ASN A 772 6.53 -23.35 15.05
N LYS A 773 7.28 -22.36 15.59
CA LYS A 773 6.79 -21.39 16.60
C LYS A 773 5.84 -20.30 16.06
N ARG A 774 5.13 -20.54 14.96
CA ARG A 774 4.22 -19.54 14.35
C ARG A 774 2.91 -19.47 15.12
N THR A 775 2.69 -18.37 15.85
CA THR A 775 1.51 -18.16 16.70
C THR A 775 0.25 -17.70 15.96
N ASN A 776 0.37 -17.26 14.70
CA ASN A 776 -0.75 -16.76 13.89
C ASN A 776 -0.92 -17.58 12.62
N VAL A 777 -2.02 -18.31 12.53
CA VAL A 777 -2.41 -19.09 11.35
C VAL A 777 -3.64 -18.44 10.72
N THR A 778 -3.57 -18.11 9.43
CA THR A 778 -4.73 -17.62 8.65
C THR A 778 -5.05 -18.62 7.56
N VAL A 779 -6.27 -19.14 7.53
CA VAL A 779 -6.75 -20.10 6.52
C VAL A 779 -8.10 -19.65 5.97
N SER A 780 -8.33 -19.89 4.67
CA SER A 780 -9.64 -19.73 4.05
C SER A 780 -10.41 -21.05 4.15
N GLY A 781 -11.33 -21.16 5.11
CA GLY A 781 -12.16 -22.36 5.26
C GLY A 781 -12.98 -22.74 4.02
N PRO A 782 -13.66 -21.80 3.33
CA PRO A 782 -14.43 -22.12 2.13
C PRO A 782 -13.57 -22.70 0.99
N ASP A 783 -12.34 -22.22 0.84
CA ASP A 783 -11.36 -22.77 -0.11
C ASP A 783 -10.94 -24.20 0.27
N ARG A 784 -10.71 -24.45 1.55
CA ARG A 784 -10.32 -25.77 2.03
C ARG A 784 -11.41 -26.82 1.87
N TYR A 785 -12.68 -26.43 2.08
CA TYR A 785 -13.86 -27.25 1.82
C TYR A 785 -14.20 -27.38 0.32
N GLY A 786 -13.56 -26.60 -0.58
CA GLY A 786 -13.87 -26.59 -2.01
C GLY A 786 -15.11 -25.77 -2.39
N LEU A 787 -15.77 -25.09 -1.45
CA LEU A 787 -16.95 -24.24 -1.71
C LEU A 787 -16.63 -22.99 -2.54
N ALA A 788 -15.38 -22.53 -2.46
CA ALA A 788 -14.89 -21.38 -3.23
C ALA A 788 -14.42 -21.74 -4.65
N GLU A 789 -14.40 -23.04 -4.99
CA GLU A 789 -14.02 -23.48 -6.33
C GLU A 789 -15.10 -23.08 -7.34
N PRO A 790 -14.76 -22.38 -8.44
CA PRO A 790 -15.74 -21.84 -9.38
C PRO A 790 -16.77 -22.86 -9.88
N GLY A 791 -16.32 -24.05 -10.29
CA GLY A 791 -17.20 -25.10 -10.80
C GLY A 791 -18.09 -25.71 -9.71
N VAL A 792 -17.59 -25.86 -8.48
CA VAL A 792 -18.41 -26.33 -7.35
C VAL A 792 -19.46 -25.28 -6.99
N ASN A 793 -19.07 -24.00 -6.98
CA ASN A 793 -19.95 -22.89 -6.69
C ASN A 793 -21.08 -22.77 -7.75
N GLN A 794 -20.78 -23.02 -9.02
CA GLN A 794 -21.79 -23.13 -10.08
C GLN A 794 -22.78 -24.27 -9.81
N LEU A 795 -22.28 -25.46 -9.44
CA LEU A 795 -23.14 -26.59 -9.09
C LEU A 795 -24.04 -26.28 -7.89
N LEU A 796 -23.53 -25.56 -6.89
CA LEU A 796 -24.32 -25.11 -5.74
C LEU A 796 -25.39 -24.08 -6.13
N GLN A 797 -25.12 -23.18 -7.08
CA GLN A 797 -26.12 -22.23 -7.60
C GLN A 797 -27.23 -22.94 -8.39
N CYS A 798 -26.96 -24.12 -8.95
CA CYS A 798 -27.97 -24.95 -9.64
C CYS A 798 -28.79 -25.85 -8.70
N LEU A 799 -28.50 -25.86 -7.40
CA LEU A 799 -29.29 -26.64 -6.44
C LEU A 799 -30.65 -25.96 -6.17
N ALA A 800 -31.64 -26.79 -5.84
CA ALA A 800 -32.94 -26.30 -5.41
C ALA A 800 -32.79 -25.35 -4.20
N ASN A 801 -33.59 -24.28 -4.18
CA ASN A 801 -33.61 -23.22 -3.15
C ASN A 801 -32.40 -22.27 -3.12
N ALA A 802 -31.42 -22.43 -4.02
CA ALA A 802 -30.30 -21.47 -4.12
C ALA A 802 -30.81 -20.04 -4.41
N ASP A 803 -31.82 -19.92 -5.27
CA ASP A 803 -32.50 -18.68 -5.67
C ASP A 803 -33.21 -17.97 -4.51
N LYS A 804 -33.62 -18.72 -3.48
CA LYS A 804 -34.32 -18.20 -2.31
C LYS A 804 -33.38 -17.63 -1.23
N CYS A 805 -32.06 -17.77 -1.39
CA CYS A 805 -31.07 -17.30 -0.42
C CYS A 805 -30.84 -15.78 -0.51
N VAL A 806 -31.62 -15.01 0.26
CA VAL A 806 -31.68 -13.53 0.18
C VAL A 806 -30.34 -12.78 0.35
N LYS A 807 -29.36 -13.33 1.09
CA LYS A 807 -28.06 -12.66 1.25
C LYS A 807 -27.08 -12.97 0.12
N TYR A 808 -27.29 -14.05 -0.62
CA TYR A 808 -26.32 -14.57 -1.58
C TYR A 808 -26.38 -13.77 -2.89
N LYS A 809 -25.22 -13.41 -3.44
CA LYS A 809 -25.13 -12.72 -4.73
C LYS A 809 -24.72 -13.73 -5.80
N PHE A 810 -25.62 -14.00 -6.73
CA PHE A 810 -25.37 -14.87 -7.88
C PHE A 810 -24.20 -14.36 -8.70
N ILE A 811 -23.34 -15.30 -9.10
CA ILE A 811 -22.10 -15.03 -9.85
C ILE A 811 -22.19 -15.63 -11.26
N TYR A 812 -23.00 -16.68 -11.45
CA TYR A 812 -23.15 -17.43 -12.69
C TYR A 812 -24.54 -17.31 -13.29
#